data_AF-A0AAW0FBP2-F1
#
_entry.id   AF-A0AAW0FBP2-F1
#
_cell.length_a   1.000
_cell.length_b   1.000
_cell.length_c   1.000
_cell.angle_alpha   90.00
_cell.angle_beta   90.00
_cell.angle_gamma   90.00
#
_symmetry.space_group_name_H-M   'P 1'
#
loop_
_entity.id
_entity.type
_entity.pdbx_description
1 polymer ?
#
loop_
_entity_poly.entity_id
_entity_poly.type
_entity_poly.pdbx_seq_one_letter_code
_entity_poly.pdbx_strand_id
1 'polypeptide(L)'
;MASELSAQVLCIVLHDAQAKDPLAEWVATDAVRLGLRDDVGEVVMAVLPETPASGQGVVQADATSSASLSATHRTTMEAVDKALAAHQAERCGAVAGGPAQQVRPPLLCLIVVVFWDGHAEASKSTLAQLKQVCDKKWQTTHAPQWGERVEVLVQALNAKCGDASIMNNRTALIASLRKRLQTSGMAAKGWWRERAVRQPDSCHVDPHSAPPPPPPQQQQPSSSSSSVARSGAGGSASSTAAPILGETDVSVTAVRHAVESGQGETFFLLSDGDRAGLASKVAALKLSCDAAEVGCAPVMQEPREVHVPHGAATGANKTPAASAVAAPTAGTAAAAAAVPAATTALVAQEFHLRRRCPPAMHLELRLAMCGNVDSGKSTLTSVLTRGCRDDGRGLARAFVFNHKHEAATGRTSSISENHLGFSAEGGVVNYALLRPHRPDAEVRPLAPAEVALQLTAATVASTTLSGGGDDGGGAARVVRQYTAQELASHSSKVTTLYDLAGHERYLKTTVLGMTRNMPDYACIVVSANNGIQRMTKEHLALCLALKLPFFVVVTRIDATPPNVCEETLSSIHKLLKIPTVRKLPYPVRRHDEVVLAAKNLRHDRIAPIFEVSNVTGVGIPDVLQFINLLPIRRDWRQARAMPREMIIDSTFFVTGVGTVVGGIITQGVFHVGDTVLLGPDGFGLFRPVSIKSIHIKGVDSSAAAAGSDAALCLKKEKRSAIRKGNILADVAHPPRSYWQFEAEITILYHSTTITANYEPVIHSTTVRQSARITYVAQEVLRTGDKSLARFHLLYRPEYMKEGQRLIFREGRTKGIGIVTKLICDPDDQVLAKNKLRKKAQEKLHAPVAVK
;
A
#
# COMPACT_ATOMS: atom_id res chain seq x y z
N MET A 1 -36.63 39.04 2.23
CA MET A 1 -36.84 39.54 0.85
C MET A 1 -35.64 39.09 0.02
N ALA A 2 -35.63 38.02 -0.77
CA ALA A 2 -36.69 37.29 -1.46
C ALA A 2 -36.53 35.77 -1.25
N SER A 3 -37.54 35.16 -0.64
CA SER A 3 -37.85 33.76 -0.87
C SER A 3 -38.43 33.61 -2.28
N GLU A 4 -38.14 32.49 -2.92
CA GLU A 4 -38.98 31.87 -3.96
C GLU A 4 -39.17 32.62 -5.28
N LEU A 5 -38.21 32.44 -6.20
CA LEU A 5 -38.52 32.29 -7.62
C LEU A 5 -37.85 30.98 -8.08
N SER A 6 -38.49 29.86 -7.73
CA SER A 6 -37.93 28.50 -7.74
C SER A 6 -37.79 27.82 -9.11
N ALA A 7 -37.96 28.53 -10.22
CA ALA A 7 -37.71 27.95 -11.55
C ALA A 7 -37.01 28.96 -12.47
N GLN A 8 -35.68 28.98 -12.43
CA GLN A 8 -34.86 29.75 -13.39
C GLN A 8 -34.64 28.99 -14.71
N VAL A 9 -34.83 27.65 -14.70
CA VAL A 9 -34.64 26.76 -15.85
C VAL A 9 -35.78 25.74 -15.90
N LEU A 10 -36.51 25.71 -17.01
CA LEU A 10 -37.58 24.74 -17.31
C LEU A 10 -37.08 23.74 -18.35
N CYS A 11 -37.26 22.44 -18.10
CA CYS A 11 -36.90 21.39 -19.05
C CYS A 11 -38.17 20.71 -19.59
N ILE A 12 -38.31 20.63 -20.92
CA ILE A 12 -39.39 19.91 -21.59
C ILE A 12 -38.78 18.70 -22.30
N VAL A 13 -39.30 17.51 -22.02
CA VAL A 13 -38.91 16.28 -22.71
C VAL A 13 -40.03 15.88 -23.67
N LEU A 14 -39.70 15.84 -24.96
CA LEU A 14 -40.60 15.39 -26.03
C LEU A 14 -40.28 13.94 -26.37
N HIS A 15 -41.30 13.08 -26.40
CA HIS A 15 -41.17 11.69 -26.80
C HIS A 15 -42.25 11.25 -27.79
N ASP A 16 -41.95 10.20 -28.55
CA ASP A 16 -42.87 9.58 -29.51
C ASP A 16 -43.98 8.81 -28.78
N ALA A 17 -45.18 8.77 -29.36
CA ALA A 17 -46.33 8.03 -28.84
C ALA A 17 -46.12 6.50 -28.90
N GLN A 18 -45.31 6.02 -29.85
CA GLN A 18 -44.99 4.59 -30.01
C GLN A 18 -43.86 4.14 -29.05
N ALA A 19 -43.08 5.07 -28.49
CA ALA A 19 -42.05 4.77 -27.52
C ALA A 19 -42.71 4.46 -26.17
N LYS A 20 -42.82 3.16 -25.83
CA LYS A 20 -43.41 2.71 -24.55
C LYS A 20 -42.86 3.56 -23.38
N ASP A 21 -43.77 4.07 -22.57
CA ASP A 21 -43.59 5.14 -21.57
C ASP A 21 -42.47 4.99 -20.49
N PRO A 22 -41.92 3.82 -20.10
CA PRO A 22 -40.94 3.78 -18.99
C PRO A 22 -39.60 4.47 -19.28
N LEU A 23 -39.17 4.57 -20.54
CA LEU A 23 -37.85 5.15 -20.85
C LEU A 23 -37.87 6.68 -20.78
N ALA A 24 -38.94 7.31 -21.28
CA ALA A 24 -39.11 8.75 -21.23
C ALA A 24 -39.25 9.24 -19.78
N GLU A 25 -40.01 8.51 -18.97
CA GLU A 25 -40.17 8.77 -17.54
C GLU A 25 -38.85 8.61 -16.76
N TRP A 26 -38.06 7.57 -17.07
CA TRP A 26 -36.73 7.39 -16.52
C TRP A 26 -35.77 8.54 -16.89
N VAL A 27 -35.74 8.98 -18.15
CA VAL A 27 -34.87 10.09 -18.57
C VAL A 27 -35.25 11.38 -17.82
N ALA A 28 -36.54 11.67 -17.73
CA ALA A 28 -37.01 12.90 -17.10
C ALA A 28 -36.78 12.91 -15.58
N THR A 29 -37.11 11.81 -14.90
CA THR A 29 -37.07 11.73 -13.44
C THR A 29 -35.68 11.36 -12.92
N ASP A 30 -35.09 10.27 -13.42
CA ASP A 30 -33.82 9.77 -12.89
C ASP A 30 -32.62 10.47 -13.53
N ALA A 31 -32.60 10.65 -14.85
CA ALA A 31 -31.42 11.20 -15.51
C ALA A 31 -31.32 12.72 -15.34
N VAL A 32 -32.40 13.45 -15.64
CA VAL A 32 -32.42 14.91 -15.60
C VAL A 32 -32.74 15.42 -14.20
N ARG A 33 -33.91 15.06 -13.63
CA ARG A 33 -34.37 15.66 -12.37
C ARG A 33 -33.53 15.28 -11.16
N LEU A 34 -33.08 14.03 -11.01
CA LEU A 34 -32.16 13.68 -9.91
C LEU A 34 -30.72 14.12 -10.19
N GLY A 35 -30.28 14.12 -11.45
CA GLY A 35 -28.90 14.44 -11.83
C GLY A 35 -28.55 15.93 -11.83
N LEU A 36 -29.54 16.77 -12.14
CA LEU A 36 -29.44 18.24 -12.20
C LEU A 36 -30.46 18.90 -11.26
N ARG A 37 -30.84 18.23 -10.17
CA ARG A 37 -31.91 18.64 -9.25
C ARG A 37 -31.76 20.08 -8.73
N ASP A 38 -30.52 20.48 -8.49
CA ASP A 38 -30.20 21.79 -7.95
C ASP A 38 -30.12 22.88 -9.04
N ASP A 39 -29.99 22.48 -10.31
CA ASP A 39 -29.79 23.34 -11.48
C ASP A 39 -31.08 23.53 -12.32
N VAL A 40 -31.96 22.52 -12.36
CA VAL A 40 -33.23 22.51 -13.12
C VAL A 40 -34.39 22.60 -12.14
N GLY A 41 -35.24 23.62 -12.30
CA GLY A 41 -36.36 23.85 -11.39
C GLY A 41 -37.49 22.83 -11.59
N GLU A 42 -37.90 22.61 -12.83
CA GLU A 42 -39.05 21.76 -13.16
C GLU A 42 -38.87 21.04 -14.50
N VAL A 43 -39.48 19.86 -14.62
CA VAL A 43 -39.41 19.01 -15.82
C VAL A 43 -40.82 18.63 -16.25
N VAL A 44 -41.17 18.90 -17.51
CA VAL A 44 -42.50 18.63 -18.11
C VAL A 44 -42.34 17.64 -19.27
N MET A 45 -43.24 16.66 -19.34
CA MET A 45 -43.29 15.65 -20.41
C MET A 45 -44.39 15.99 -21.42
N ALA A 46 -44.12 15.82 -22.72
CA ALA A 46 -45.15 15.92 -23.74
C ALA A 46 -44.95 14.93 -24.90
N VAL A 47 -46.06 14.47 -25.45
CA VAL A 47 -46.13 13.46 -26.52
C VAL A 47 -46.17 14.13 -27.89
N LEU A 48 -45.38 13.62 -28.84
CA LEU A 48 -45.43 13.99 -30.24
C LEU A 48 -46.68 13.37 -30.91
N PRO A 49 -47.52 14.15 -31.61
CA PRO A 49 -48.67 13.59 -32.32
C PRO A 49 -48.25 12.75 -33.54
N GLU A 50 -48.91 11.60 -33.74
CA GLU A 50 -48.70 10.76 -34.93
C GLU A 50 -49.15 11.52 -36.20
N THR A 51 -48.34 11.48 -37.26
CA THR A 51 -48.73 12.07 -38.55
C THR A 51 -49.99 11.38 -39.10
N PRO A 52 -50.97 12.13 -39.67
CA PRO A 52 -52.07 11.49 -40.37
C PRO A 52 -51.55 10.73 -41.60
N ALA A 53 -52.03 9.49 -41.78
CA ALA A 53 -51.62 8.59 -42.85
C ALA A 53 -51.83 9.19 -44.25
N SER A 54 -50.82 8.96 -45.10
CA SER A 54 -50.72 9.15 -46.56
C SER A 54 -51.97 9.59 -47.34
N GLY A 55 -51.85 10.71 -48.06
CA GLY A 55 -52.72 11.01 -49.20
C GLY A 55 -52.46 12.37 -49.84
N GLN A 56 -51.93 12.34 -51.07
CA GLN A 56 -51.85 13.42 -52.08
C GLN A 56 -50.57 14.27 -52.17
N GLY A 57 -49.91 14.11 -53.33
CA GLY A 57 -49.38 15.24 -54.12
C GLY A 57 -47.95 15.66 -53.86
N VAL A 58 -47.00 15.07 -54.59
CA VAL A 58 -45.72 15.70 -54.90
C VAL A 58 -46.00 17.04 -55.61
N VAL A 59 -45.57 18.16 -55.04
CA VAL A 59 -45.48 19.44 -55.75
C VAL A 59 -44.06 19.98 -55.64
N GLN A 60 -43.43 20.15 -56.80
CA GLN A 60 -42.13 20.79 -56.99
C GLN A 60 -42.16 22.27 -56.56
N ALA A 61 -41.05 22.68 -55.96
CA ALA A 61 -40.47 24.02 -55.81
C ALA A 61 -41.32 25.28 -56.11
N ASP A 62 -41.29 26.23 -55.16
CA ASP A 62 -40.80 27.58 -55.48
C ASP A 62 -40.29 28.32 -54.23
N ALA A 63 -39.22 29.08 -54.43
CA ALA A 63 -38.65 30.00 -53.46
C ALA A 63 -39.58 31.20 -53.25
N THR A 64 -39.56 31.79 -52.04
CA THR A 64 -40.34 32.98 -51.60
C THR A 64 -41.75 32.72 -51.04
N SER A 65 -41.84 32.04 -49.90
CA SER A 65 -42.81 32.41 -48.85
C SER A 65 -42.51 31.67 -47.55
N SER A 66 -42.58 32.37 -46.42
CA SER A 66 -42.38 31.82 -45.07
C SER A 66 -43.56 30.95 -44.58
N ALA A 67 -44.29 30.30 -45.49
CA ALA A 67 -45.56 29.62 -45.21
C ALA A 67 -45.50 28.10 -45.36
N SER A 68 -44.40 27.52 -45.82
CA SER A 68 -44.20 26.06 -45.92
C SER A 68 -43.43 25.48 -44.72
N LEU A 69 -43.76 25.93 -43.52
CA LEU A 69 -43.45 25.13 -42.34
C LEU A 69 -44.38 23.92 -42.39
N SER A 70 -43.81 22.72 -42.54
CA SER A 70 -44.55 21.46 -42.73
C SER A 70 -45.69 21.31 -41.71
N ALA A 71 -46.79 20.64 -42.07
CA ALA A 71 -47.89 20.39 -41.13
C ALA A 71 -47.41 19.78 -39.79
N THR A 72 -46.31 19.02 -39.83
CA THR A 72 -45.55 18.47 -38.69
C THR A 72 -44.94 19.54 -37.78
N HIS A 73 -44.52 20.69 -38.30
CA HIS A 73 -43.97 21.81 -37.54
C HIS A 73 -45.04 22.53 -36.70
N ARG A 74 -46.26 22.68 -37.24
CA ARG A 74 -47.36 23.34 -36.53
C ARG A 74 -47.81 22.50 -35.33
N THR A 75 -47.94 21.20 -35.51
CA THR A 75 -48.31 20.25 -34.45
C THR A 75 -47.23 20.08 -33.37
N THR A 76 -45.94 20.17 -33.70
CA THR A 76 -44.86 20.12 -32.69
C THR A 76 -44.83 21.35 -31.81
N MET A 77 -44.97 22.54 -32.39
CA MET A 77 -45.05 23.79 -31.63
C MET A 77 -46.34 23.86 -30.81
N GLU A 78 -47.47 23.40 -31.35
CA GLU A 78 -48.72 23.27 -30.58
C GLU A 78 -48.59 22.31 -29.38
N ALA A 79 -47.82 21.22 -29.50
CA ALA A 79 -47.55 20.33 -28.37
C ALA A 79 -46.70 21.00 -27.28
N VAL A 80 -45.69 21.80 -27.67
CA VAL A 80 -44.88 22.60 -26.73
C VAL A 80 -45.73 23.67 -26.06
N ASP A 81 -46.56 24.40 -26.82
CA ASP A 81 -47.45 25.44 -26.31
C ASP A 81 -48.51 24.86 -25.38
N LYS A 82 -49.05 23.67 -25.68
CA LYS A 82 -50.01 22.95 -24.83
C LYS A 82 -49.38 22.45 -23.53
N ALA A 83 -48.15 21.93 -23.59
CA ALA A 83 -47.39 21.53 -22.40
C ALA A 83 -47.06 22.73 -21.51
N LEU A 84 -46.70 23.85 -22.13
CA LEU A 84 -46.43 25.11 -21.44
C LEU A 84 -47.70 25.71 -20.83
N ALA A 85 -48.83 25.67 -21.54
CA ALA A 85 -50.13 26.12 -21.04
C ALA A 85 -50.64 25.24 -19.90
N ALA A 86 -50.43 23.92 -19.95
CA ALA A 86 -50.74 23.01 -18.84
C ALA A 86 -49.94 23.37 -17.57
N HIS A 87 -48.64 23.66 -17.71
CA HIS A 87 -47.80 24.13 -16.60
C HIS A 87 -48.28 25.48 -16.03
N GLN A 88 -48.71 26.42 -16.89
CA GLN A 88 -49.31 27.69 -16.44
C GLN A 88 -50.62 27.48 -15.67
N ALA A 89 -51.47 26.56 -16.13
CA ALA A 89 -52.75 26.26 -15.52
C ALA A 89 -52.58 25.61 -14.12
N GLU A 90 -51.62 24.70 -13.95
CA GLU A 90 -51.31 24.08 -12.66
C GLU A 90 -50.83 25.10 -11.62
N ARG A 91 -50.02 26.09 -12.01
CA ARG A 91 -49.54 27.15 -11.09
C ARG A 91 -50.58 28.24 -10.80
N CYS A 92 -51.50 28.52 -11.73
CA CYS A 92 -52.58 29.48 -11.49
C CYS A 92 -53.76 28.89 -10.71
N GLY A 93 -53.84 27.55 -10.60
CA GLY A 93 -54.97 26.83 -9.99
C GLY A 93 -55.08 26.86 -8.46
N ALA A 94 -54.27 27.66 -7.75
CA ALA A 94 -54.22 27.62 -6.29
C ALA A 94 -54.47 28.98 -5.59
N VAL A 95 -55.35 29.84 -6.09
CA VAL A 95 -55.98 30.89 -5.24
C VAL A 95 -57.38 31.23 -5.77
N ALA A 96 -58.42 30.67 -5.16
CA ALA A 96 -59.77 31.20 -5.28
C ALA A 96 -59.93 32.36 -4.28
N GLY A 97 -59.88 33.60 -4.78
CA GLY A 97 -60.33 34.80 -4.04
C GLY A 97 -59.25 35.86 -3.79
N GLY A 98 -59.08 36.80 -4.73
CA GLY A 98 -58.35 38.06 -4.53
C GLY A 98 -58.01 38.77 -5.85
N PRO A 99 -57.99 40.12 -5.91
CA PRO A 99 -57.67 40.83 -7.15
C PRO A 99 -56.21 40.58 -7.54
N ALA A 100 -56.03 40.04 -8.74
CA ALA A 100 -54.77 39.50 -9.23
C ALA A 100 -53.77 40.59 -9.61
N GLN A 101 -52.68 40.71 -8.85
CA GLN A 101 -51.44 41.29 -9.35
C GLN A 101 -50.49 40.13 -9.68
N GLN A 102 -50.56 39.65 -10.93
CA GLN A 102 -49.69 38.60 -11.46
C GLN A 102 -48.23 39.07 -11.51
N VAL A 103 -47.47 38.78 -10.46
CA VAL A 103 -46.00 38.80 -10.56
C VAL A 103 -45.58 37.44 -11.10
N ARG A 104 -45.50 37.31 -12.44
CA ARG A 104 -44.95 36.11 -13.08
C ARG A 104 -43.42 36.13 -12.97
N PRO A 105 -42.75 35.06 -12.52
CA PRO A 105 -41.29 34.97 -12.56
C PRO A 105 -40.80 35.12 -14.00
N PRO A 106 -39.72 35.86 -14.28
CA PRO A 106 -39.08 35.80 -15.59
C PRO A 106 -38.45 34.41 -15.77
N LEU A 107 -38.93 33.65 -16.76
CA LEU A 107 -38.28 32.42 -17.21
C LEU A 107 -36.94 32.78 -17.87
N LEU A 108 -35.84 32.18 -17.40
CA LEU A 108 -34.49 32.49 -17.89
C LEU A 108 -34.01 31.52 -18.98
N CYS A 109 -34.40 30.24 -18.95
CA CYS A 109 -33.94 29.23 -19.92
C CYS A 109 -34.94 28.08 -20.12
N LEU A 110 -35.12 27.65 -21.37
CA LEU A 110 -35.92 26.49 -21.77
C LEU A 110 -35.03 25.43 -22.40
N ILE A 111 -34.99 24.22 -21.83
CA ILE A 111 -34.26 23.09 -22.40
C ILE A 111 -35.26 22.13 -23.02
N VAL A 112 -35.14 21.84 -24.31
CA VAL A 112 -35.98 20.87 -25.00
C VAL A 112 -35.13 19.63 -25.33
N VAL A 113 -35.49 18.50 -24.72
CA VAL A 113 -34.85 17.22 -24.96
C VAL A 113 -35.77 16.35 -25.80
N VAL A 114 -35.32 15.98 -26.99
CA VAL A 114 -36.11 15.15 -27.92
C VAL A 114 -35.60 13.71 -27.89
N PHE A 115 -36.52 12.79 -27.59
CA PHE A 115 -36.32 11.36 -27.68
C PHE A 115 -37.11 10.81 -28.88
N TRP A 116 -36.43 10.16 -29.82
CA TRP A 116 -37.04 9.44 -30.95
C TRP A 116 -36.44 8.03 -30.99
N ASP A 117 -37.00 7.06 -31.72
CA ASP A 117 -36.46 5.69 -31.86
C ASP A 117 -35.51 5.51 -33.07
N GLY A 118 -35.38 6.54 -33.91
CA GLY A 118 -34.43 6.58 -35.03
C GLY A 118 -34.94 5.98 -36.34
N HIS A 119 -36.18 5.50 -36.40
CA HIS A 119 -36.75 4.87 -37.60
C HIS A 119 -37.45 5.86 -38.56
N ALA A 120 -37.77 7.08 -38.13
CA ALA A 120 -38.44 8.08 -38.97
C ALA A 120 -37.49 9.20 -39.44
N GLU A 121 -37.28 9.34 -40.76
CA GLU A 121 -36.60 10.52 -41.36
C GLU A 121 -37.31 11.84 -41.00
N ALA A 122 -38.62 11.78 -40.75
CA ALA A 122 -39.43 12.91 -40.28
C ALA A 122 -38.95 13.49 -38.95
N SER A 123 -38.46 12.66 -38.02
CA SER A 123 -38.00 13.13 -36.72
C SER A 123 -36.68 13.90 -36.87
N LYS A 124 -35.76 13.41 -37.73
CA LYS A 124 -34.49 14.08 -38.07
C LYS A 124 -34.70 15.45 -38.71
N SER A 125 -35.64 15.57 -39.64
CA SER A 125 -35.97 16.86 -40.24
C SER A 125 -36.61 17.80 -39.22
N THR A 126 -37.46 17.28 -38.33
CA THR A 126 -38.11 18.05 -37.25
C THR A 126 -37.11 18.62 -36.25
N LEU A 127 -36.09 17.86 -35.83
CA LEU A 127 -35.03 18.36 -34.94
C LEU A 127 -34.15 19.41 -35.62
N ALA A 128 -33.80 19.21 -36.89
CA ALA A 128 -33.04 20.20 -37.66
C ALA A 128 -33.82 21.51 -37.80
N GLN A 129 -35.14 21.43 -38.04
CA GLN A 129 -36.04 22.58 -38.12
C GLN A 129 -36.22 23.28 -36.77
N LEU A 130 -36.40 22.53 -35.67
CA LEU A 130 -36.50 23.08 -34.31
C LEU A 130 -35.23 23.87 -33.94
N LYS A 131 -34.04 23.34 -34.26
CA LYS A 131 -32.77 24.05 -34.03
C LYS A 131 -32.66 25.34 -34.87
N GLN A 132 -33.24 25.38 -36.06
CA GLN A 132 -33.17 26.54 -36.95
C GLN A 132 -34.16 27.66 -36.57
N VAL A 133 -35.31 27.31 -35.97
CA VAL A 133 -36.38 28.26 -35.62
C VAL A 133 -36.25 28.81 -34.20
N CYS A 134 -35.72 28.02 -33.26
CA CYS A 134 -35.63 28.39 -31.84
C CYS A 134 -34.70 29.59 -31.53
N ASP A 135 -33.91 30.09 -32.49
CA ASP A 135 -32.95 31.15 -32.22
C ASP A 135 -33.43 32.59 -32.46
N LYS A 136 -34.52 32.85 -33.22
CA LYS A 136 -35.00 34.25 -33.44
C LYS A 136 -36.51 34.45 -33.58
N LYS A 137 -37.23 33.58 -34.29
CA LYS A 137 -38.68 33.77 -34.57
C LYS A 137 -39.57 33.39 -33.39
N TRP A 138 -39.28 32.29 -32.70
CA TRP A 138 -40.09 31.87 -31.54
C TRP A 138 -39.96 32.86 -30.38
N GLN A 139 -38.74 33.34 -30.12
CA GLN A 139 -38.44 34.33 -29.09
C GLN A 139 -39.19 35.65 -29.33
N THR A 140 -39.28 36.12 -30.58
CA THR A 140 -39.99 37.38 -30.91
C THR A 140 -41.52 37.27 -30.77
N THR A 141 -42.11 36.12 -31.10
CA THR A 141 -43.56 35.90 -30.97
C THR A 141 -44.01 35.74 -29.51
N HIS A 142 -43.17 35.13 -28.65
CA HIS A 142 -43.52 34.81 -27.25
C HIS A 142 -42.87 35.75 -26.22
N ALA A 143 -41.92 36.60 -26.63
CA ALA A 143 -41.32 37.66 -25.80
C ALA A 143 -42.34 38.52 -25.01
N PRO A 144 -43.47 38.99 -25.58
CA PRO A 144 -44.41 39.82 -24.81
C PRO A 144 -45.15 39.05 -23.71
N GLN A 145 -45.21 37.72 -23.76
CA GLN A 145 -45.89 36.90 -22.75
C GLN A 145 -44.96 36.45 -21.60
N TRP A 146 -43.65 36.37 -21.86
CA TRP A 146 -42.68 35.71 -20.96
C TRP A 146 -41.40 36.52 -20.70
N GLY A 147 -41.27 37.70 -21.32
CA GLY A 147 -40.13 38.60 -21.21
C GLY A 147 -39.06 38.34 -22.29
N GLU A 148 -38.24 39.36 -22.57
CA GLU A 148 -37.21 39.36 -23.62
C GLU A 148 -35.99 38.44 -23.34
N ARG A 149 -36.06 37.51 -22.38
CA ARG A 149 -34.88 36.83 -21.80
C ARG A 149 -34.97 35.30 -21.79
N VAL A 150 -35.51 34.68 -22.85
CA VAL A 150 -35.61 33.21 -22.94
C VAL A 150 -34.58 32.66 -23.94
N GLU A 151 -33.63 31.85 -23.45
CA GLU A 151 -32.70 31.07 -24.29
C GLU A 151 -33.19 29.62 -24.41
N VAL A 152 -33.27 29.08 -25.64
CA VAL A 152 -33.80 27.74 -25.92
C VAL A 152 -32.68 26.78 -26.33
N LEU A 153 -32.45 25.72 -25.55
CA LEU A 153 -31.42 24.72 -25.81
C LEU A 153 -32.05 23.40 -26.26
N VAL A 154 -31.81 22.98 -27.51
CA VAL A 154 -32.38 21.74 -28.07
C VAL A 154 -31.33 20.62 -28.14
N GLN A 155 -31.62 19.49 -27.50
CA GLN A 155 -30.74 18.31 -27.47
C GLN A 155 -31.48 17.04 -27.90
N ALA A 156 -30.86 16.23 -28.77
CA ALA A 156 -31.40 14.94 -29.21
C ALA A 156 -30.61 13.77 -28.64
N LEU A 157 -31.32 12.74 -28.20
CA LEU A 157 -30.74 11.59 -27.51
C LEU A 157 -30.43 10.41 -28.44
N ASN A 158 -31.33 10.04 -29.36
CA ASN A 158 -31.19 8.77 -30.09
C ASN A 158 -30.47 8.88 -31.45
N ALA A 159 -29.98 10.07 -31.83
CA ALA A 159 -29.21 10.25 -33.07
C ALA A 159 -27.82 9.59 -33.05
N LYS A 160 -27.39 8.97 -31.93
CA LYS A 160 -26.02 8.43 -31.78
C LYS A 160 -25.87 7.08 -31.08
N CYS A 161 -26.89 6.48 -30.47
CA CYS A 161 -26.70 5.28 -29.63
C CYS A 161 -27.99 4.47 -29.50
N GLY A 162 -28.00 3.21 -29.97
CA GLY A 162 -29.13 2.30 -29.78
C GLY A 162 -29.45 1.98 -28.32
N ASP A 163 -30.64 1.42 -28.12
CA ASP A 163 -31.41 1.40 -26.85
C ASP A 163 -30.67 0.92 -25.59
N ALA A 164 -29.69 0.03 -25.68
CA ALA A 164 -28.97 -0.48 -24.50
C ALA A 164 -27.87 0.47 -23.94
N SER A 165 -27.40 1.44 -24.73
CA SER A 165 -26.29 2.33 -24.36
C SER A 165 -26.76 3.57 -23.58
N ILE A 166 -28.05 3.91 -23.63
CA ILE A 166 -28.59 5.15 -23.06
C ILE A 166 -28.59 5.12 -21.51
N MET A 167 -28.90 3.96 -20.91
CA MET A 167 -28.90 3.74 -19.46
C MET A 167 -27.50 3.92 -18.84
N ASN A 168 -26.46 3.45 -19.53
CA ASN A 168 -25.06 3.59 -19.09
C ASN A 168 -24.49 5.01 -19.29
N ASN A 169 -25.17 5.86 -20.06
CA ASN A 169 -24.73 7.20 -20.42
C ASN A 169 -25.39 8.33 -19.60
N ARG A 170 -26.08 8.02 -18.50
CA ARG A 170 -26.67 9.03 -17.59
C ARG A 170 -25.68 10.13 -17.20
N THR A 171 -24.46 9.77 -16.84
CA THR A 171 -23.40 10.72 -16.46
C THR A 171 -22.93 11.58 -17.63
N ALA A 172 -22.81 11.00 -18.82
CA ALA A 172 -22.44 11.71 -20.04
C ALA A 172 -23.54 12.69 -20.49
N LEU A 173 -24.81 12.31 -20.34
CA LEU A 173 -25.95 13.18 -20.60
C LEU A 173 -25.96 14.38 -19.64
N ILE A 174 -25.85 14.14 -18.34
CA ILE A 174 -25.78 15.20 -17.32
C ILE A 174 -24.59 16.12 -17.58
N ALA A 175 -23.42 15.56 -17.89
CA ALA A 175 -22.23 16.35 -18.22
C ALA A 175 -22.41 17.18 -19.50
N SER A 176 -23.07 16.65 -20.53
CA SER A 176 -23.34 17.39 -21.78
C SER A 176 -24.35 18.51 -21.58
N LEU A 177 -25.41 18.27 -20.81
CA LEU A 177 -26.42 19.28 -20.47
C LEU A 177 -25.81 20.38 -19.60
N ARG A 178 -25.04 20.03 -18.56
CA ARG A 178 -24.33 20.99 -17.71
C ARG A 178 -23.29 21.79 -18.50
N LYS A 179 -22.51 21.14 -19.38
CA LYS A 179 -21.57 21.84 -20.25
C LYS A 179 -22.28 22.83 -21.18
N ARG A 180 -23.43 22.46 -21.77
CA ARG A 180 -24.20 23.38 -22.63
C ARG A 180 -24.78 24.56 -21.87
N LEU A 181 -25.30 24.32 -20.66
CA LEU A 181 -25.74 25.38 -19.76
C LEU A 181 -24.59 26.31 -19.37
N GLN A 182 -23.38 25.77 -19.19
CA GLN A 182 -22.18 26.55 -18.90
C GLN A 182 -21.63 27.33 -20.10
N THR A 183 -21.79 26.79 -21.32
CA THR A 183 -21.35 27.46 -22.55
C THR A 183 -22.41 28.36 -23.18
N SER A 184 -23.62 28.41 -22.61
CA SER A 184 -24.70 29.26 -23.10
C SER A 184 -24.34 30.74 -22.92
N GLY A 185 -25.03 31.61 -23.68
CA GLY A 185 -24.82 33.06 -23.56
C GLY A 185 -25.13 33.61 -22.16
N MET A 186 -25.83 32.83 -21.33
CA MET A 186 -26.22 33.17 -19.96
C MET A 186 -25.04 33.19 -18.98
N ALA A 187 -24.09 32.27 -19.11
CA ALA A 187 -22.90 32.23 -18.25
C ALA A 187 -21.99 33.43 -18.53
N ALA A 188 -21.82 33.79 -19.81
CA ALA A 188 -21.08 34.98 -20.23
C ALA A 188 -21.74 36.29 -19.76
N LYS A 189 -23.07 36.33 -19.68
CA LYS A 189 -23.85 37.47 -19.15
C LYS A 189 -23.97 37.48 -17.62
N GLY A 190 -23.39 36.49 -16.92
CA GLY A 190 -23.38 36.39 -15.45
C GLY A 190 -24.73 36.04 -14.82
N TRP A 191 -25.68 35.54 -15.62
CA TRP A 191 -27.04 35.20 -15.20
C TRP A 191 -27.13 33.81 -14.55
N TRP A 192 -26.09 33.00 -14.72
CA TRP A 192 -25.92 31.71 -14.09
C TRP A 192 -24.64 31.72 -13.23
N ARG A 193 -24.75 31.35 -11.95
CA ARG A 193 -23.60 31.14 -11.05
C ARG A 193 -23.75 29.80 -10.34
N GLU A 194 -22.71 28.98 -10.39
CA GLU A 194 -22.65 27.71 -9.67
C GLU A 194 -22.74 27.97 -8.16
N ARG A 195 -23.67 27.29 -7.47
CA ARG A 195 -23.80 27.37 -6.02
C ARG A 195 -22.57 26.70 -5.41
N ALA A 196 -21.60 27.49 -4.97
CA ALA A 196 -20.44 26.99 -4.24
C ALA A 196 -20.91 26.24 -2.98
N VAL A 197 -20.60 24.95 -2.90
CA VAL A 197 -20.80 24.13 -1.70
C VAL A 197 -19.97 24.76 -0.58
N ARG A 198 -20.64 25.28 0.46
CA ARG A 198 -19.99 25.79 1.67
C ARG A 198 -19.16 24.66 2.30
N GLN A 199 -17.85 24.84 2.35
CA GLN A 199 -17.00 24.12 3.33
C GLN A 199 -17.33 24.67 4.73
N PRO A 200 -17.32 23.83 5.79
CA PRO A 200 -17.42 24.34 7.15
C PRO A 200 -16.16 25.16 7.46
N ASP A 201 -16.37 26.36 7.98
CA ASP A 201 -15.35 27.36 8.28
C ASP A 201 -14.20 26.76 9.12
N SER A 202 -12.99 26.81 8.56
CA SER A 202 -11.76 26.63 9.34
C SER A 202 -11.38 27.98 9.96
N CYS A 203 -11.30 28.00 11.28
CA CYS A 203 -10.89 29.16 12.04
C CYS A 203 -9.41 29.48 11.71
N HIS A 204 -9.17 30.57 10.98
CA HIS A 204 -7.84 31.16 10.87
C HIS A 204 -7.38 31.65 12.25
N VAL A 205 -6.23 31.16 12.73
CA VAL A 205 -5.49 31.77 13.84
C VAL A 205 -4.15 32.23 13.29
N ASP A 206 -3.90 33.54 13.39
CA ASP A 206 -2.70 34.21 12.93
C ASP A 206 -1.43 33.74 13.68
N PRO A 207 -0.27 33.63 13.01
CA PRO A 207 0.93 33.05 13.59
C PRO A 207 1.85 34.11 14.21
N HIS A 208 1.38 34.91 15.18
CA HIS A 208 2.27 35.77 15.99
C HIS A 208 1.66 36.12 17.35
N SER A 209 1.76 35.21 18.34
CA SER A 209 1.83 35.58 19.76
C SER A 209 2.37 34.40 20.58
N ALA A 210 3.56 34.58 21.16
CA ALA A 210 4.15 33.64 22.11
C ALA A 210 3.69 34.03 23.54
N PRO A 211 3.31 33.06 24.40
CA PRO A 211 3.02 33.36 25.80
C PRO A 211 4.32 33.49 26.64
N PRO A 212 4.34 34.35 27.68
CA PRO A 212 5.52 34.60 28.51
C PRO A 212 5.78 33.49 29.54
N PRO A 213 7.03 33.34 30.03
CA PRO A 213 7.40 32.30 30.98
C PRO A 213 7.00 32.63 32.44
N PRO A 214 6.75 31.62 33.29
CA PRO A 214 6.44 31.82 34.71
C PRO A 214 7.70 32.15 35.55
N PRO A 215 7.54 32.84 36.70
CA PRO A 215 8.66 33.36 37.51
C PRO A 215 9.33 32.30 38.40
N PRO A 216 10.55 32.57 38.91
CA PRO A 216 11.33 31.60 39.69
C PRO A 216 10.97 31.67 41.18
N GLN A 217 10.84 30.50 41.83
CA GLN A 217 10.91 30.42 43.29
C GLN A 217 12.01 29.45 43.74
N GLN A 218 12.72 29.92 44.77
CA GLN A 218 14.02 29.50 45.26
C GLN A 218 13.98 28.24 46.16
N GLN A 219 15.03 27.42 46.01
CA GLN A 219 15.87 26.71 47.02
C GLN A 219 15.40 26.75 48.50
N GLN A 220 15.55 25.77 49.40
CA GLN A 220 16.26 24.48 49.58
C GLN A 220 15.93 24.01 51.05
N PRO A 221 16.56 23.00 51.73
CA PRO A 221 17.46 21.90 51.31
C PRO A 221 17.16 20.49 51.93
N SER A 222 17.90 19.49 51.41
CA SER A 222 18.52 18.32 52.08
C SER A 222 17.70 17.28 52.85
N SER A 223 17.81 16.00 52.47
CA SER A 223 18.85 15.11 53.02
C SER A 223 18.80 13.69 52.43
N SER A 224 19.98 13.18 52.09
CA SER A 224 20.32 11.79 51.77
C SER A 224 20.09 10.83 52.93
N SER A 225 19.73 9.56 52.66
CA SER A 225 20.50 8.39 53.13
C SER A 225 19.86 7.04 52.76
N SER A 226 20.74 6.13 52.40
CA SER A 226 20.63 4.68 52.26
C SER A 226 20.19 3.92 53.51
N SER A 227 19.75 2.68 53.29
CA SER A 227 19.97 1.44 54.06
C SER A 227 18.81 0.82 54.87
N VAL A 228 18.51 -0.44 54.48
CA VAL A 228 18.35 -1.66 55.30
C VAL A 228 17.70 -1.54 56.69
N ALA A 229 16.54 -2.18 56.88
CA ALA A 229 16.24 -2.97 58.10
C ALA A 229 15.01 -3.89 57.92
N ARG A 230 15.12 -5.08 58.52
CA ARG A 230 14.10 -6.12 58.71
C ARG A 230 13.26 -5.87 59.99
N SER A 231 12.15 -6.62 60.09
CA SER A 231 11.31 -6.93 61.27
C SER A 231 10.30 -5.85 61.68
N GLY A 232 9.06 -6.14 62.08
CA GLY A 232 8.28 -7.37 62.21
C GLY A 232 6.92 -7.07 62.86
N ALA A 233 5.93 -7.93 62.57
CA ALA A 233 4.69 -8.20 63.32
C ALA A 233 3.54 -7.16 63.42
N GLY A 234 2.39 -7.54 62.85
CA GLY A 234 1.09 -7.57 63.54
C GLY A 234 0.05 -6.50 63.16
N GLY A 235 -1.05 -6.91 62.50
CA GLY A 235 -2.30 -6.12 62.50
C GLY A 235 -3.18 -6.19 61.25
N SER A 236 -3.99 -7.26 61.15
CA SER A 236 -5.34 -7.33 60.55
C SER A 236 -5.68 -6.61 59.22
N ALA A 237 -5.78 -7.43 58.17
CA ALA A 237 -6.92 -7.56 57.24
C ALA A 237 -7.62 -6.29 56.69
N SER A 238 -7.20 -5.88 55.49
CA SER A 238 -8.12 -5.58 54.39
C SER A 238 -7.57 -6.23 53.12
N SER A 239 -8.23 -7.29 52.68
CA SER A 239 -7.85 -8.11 51.53
C SER A 239 -8.07 -7.37 50.21
N THR A 240 -7.05 -6.66 49.72
CA THR A 240 -7.01 -6.21 48.33
C THR A 240 -6.33 -7.31 47.50
N ALA A 241 -7.13 -8.01 46.72
CA ALA A 241 -6.69 -9.10 45.84
C ALA A 241 -5.55 -8.63 44.91
N ALA A 242 -4.45 -9.39 44.89
CA ALA A 242 -3.36 -9.20 43.93
C ALA A 242 -3.87 -9.37 42.49
N PRO A 243 -3.36 -8.62 41.51
CA PRO A 243 -3.90 -8.62 40.15
C PRO A 243 -3.56 -9.94 39.45
N ILE A 244 -4.57 -10.61 38.91
CA ILE A 244 -4.47 -12.01 38.50
C ILE A 244 -3.91 -12.21 37.08
N LEU A 245 -3.79 -11.21 36.18
CA LEU A 245 -2.94 -11.27 34.96
C LEU A 245 -3.04 -9.98 34.10
N GLY A 246 -1.92 -9.34 33.76
CA GLY A 246 -1.85 -8.20 32.81
C GLY A 246 -0.99 -7.02 33.29
N GLU A 247 -0.58 -6.13 32.38
CA GLU A 247 0.07 -4.86 32.75
C GLU A 247 -0.99 -3.94 33.36
N THR A 248 -0.88 -3.70 34.68
CA THR A 248 -1.86 -2.92 35.46
C THR A 248 -1.52 -1.43 35.52
N ASP A 249 -0.27 -1.08 35.24
CA ASP A 249 0.19 0.30 35.22
C ASP A 249 -0.14 0.94 33.88
N VAL A 250 -1.21 1.73 33.87
CA VAL A 250 -1.71 2.46 32.69
C VAL A 250 -1.13 3.88 32.63
N SER A 251 -0.15 4.22 33.47
CA SER A 251 0.45 5.56 33.49
C SER A 251 1.15 5.92 32.17
N VAL A 252 1.17 7.22 31.83
CA VAL A 252 1.83 7.76 30.63
C VAL A 252 3.31 7.33 30.54
N THR A 253 4.01 7.31 31.67
CA THR A 253 5.42 6.89 31.77
C THR A 253 5.60 5.40 31.52
N ALA A 254 4.72 4.56 32.07
CA ALA A 254 4.76 3.12 31.85
C ALA A 254 4.50 2.77 30.38
N VAL A 255 3.45 3.38 29.78
CA VAL A 255 3.11 3.21 28.37
C VAL A 255 4.27 3.63 27.46
N ARG A 256 4.88 4.80 27.70
CA ARG A 256 6.03 5.26 26.92
C ARG A 256 7.22 4.33 27.04
N HIS A 257 7.58 3.92 28.27
CA HIS A 257 8.67 3.00 28.50
C HIS A 257 8.43 1.63 27.84
N ALA A 258 7.21 1.09 27.93
CA ALA A 258 6.83 -0.16 27.28
C ALA A 258 6.99 -0.08 25.76
N VAL A 259 6.50 0.98 25.13
CA VAL A 259 6.63 1.19 23.68
C VAL A 259 8.09 1.37 23.26
N GLU A 260 8.89 2.14 24.00
CA GLU A 260 10.32 2.32 23.74
C GLU A 260 11.13 1.02 23.95
N SER A 261 10.76 0.21 24.93
CA SER A 261 11.34 -1.12 25.15
C SER A 261 11.01 -2.08 24.00
N GLY A 262 9.81 -1.98 23.43
CA GLY A 262 9.34 -2.72 22.25
C GLY A 262 9.87 -2.19 20.91
N GLN A 263 10.85 -1.29 20.93
CA GLN A 263 11.41 -0.62 19.74
C GLN A 263 10.42 0.24 18.95
N GLY A 264 9.32 0.69 19.57
CA GLY A 264 8.32 1.57 18.95
C GLY A 264 6.94 0.93 18.76
N GLU A 265 6.81 -0.38 18.99
CA GLU A 265 5.51 -1.06 19.07
C GLU A 265 5.51 -2.16 20.15
N THR A 266 4.40 -2.34 20.86
CA THR A 266 4.26 -3.41 21.86
C THR A 266 2.82 -3.91 21.94
N PHE A 267 2.67 -5.14 22.41
CA PHE A 267 1.36 -5.71 22.74
C PHE A 267 1.10 -5.49 24.22
N PHE A 268 -0.09 -4.98 24.54
CA PHE A 268 -0.50 -4.62 25.89
C PHE A 268 -1.79 -5.38 26.22
N LEU A 269 -1.76 -6.22 27.26
CA LEU A 269 -2.90 -7.03 27.68
C LEU A 269 -3.57 -6.38 28.90
N LEU A 270 -4.83 -5.98 28.75
CA LEU A 270 -5.68 -5.53 29.83
C LEU A 270 -6.66 -6.64 30.23
N SER A 271 -6.87 -6.81 31.54
CA SER A 271 -7.88 -7.71 32.07
C SER A 271 -8.67 -7.05 33.22
N ASP A 272 -9.92 -7.48 33.37
CA ASP A 272 -10.76 -7.13 34.50
C ASP A 272 -11.77 -8.23 34.85
N GLY A 273 -12.36 -8.16 36.04
CA GLY A 273 -13.44 -9.08 36.45
C GLY A 273 -14.72 -8.86 35.63
N ASP A 274 -15.02 -7.61 35.29
CA ASP A 274 -16.26 -7.21 34.61
C ASP A 274 -15.99 -6.46 33.29
N ARG A 275 -16.92 -6.57 32.33
CA ARG A 275 -16.85 -5.83 31.05
C ARG A 275 -16.85 -4.31 31.24
N ALA A 276 -17.56 -3.80 32.24
CA ALA A 276 -17.63 -2.37 32.56
C ALA A 276 -16.31 -1.83 33.16
N GLY A 277 -15.66 -2.63 34.01
CA GLY A 277 -14.34 -2.32 34.56
C GLY A 277 -13.28 -2.28 33.46
N LEU A 278 -13.30 -3.27 32.56
CA LEU A 278 -12.43 -3.29 31.40
C LEU A 278 -12.63 -2.06 30.51
N ALA A 279 -13.88 -1.68 30.20
CA ALA A 279 -14.16 -0.49 29.40
C ALA A 279 -13.57 0.80 30.01
N SER A 280 -13.65 0.93 31.35
CA SER A 280 -13.08 2.06 32.07
C SER A 280 -11.55 2.07 32.01
N LYS A 281 -10.90 0.91 32.17
CA LYS A 281 -9.44 0.76 32.00
C LYS A 281 -8.99 1.05 30.56
N VAL A 282 -9.77 0.63 29.57
CA VAL A 282 -9.49 0.91 28.15
C VAL A 282 -9.61 2.40 27.84
N ALA A 283 -10.58 3.10 28.41
CA ALA A 283 -10.69 4.55 28.28
C ALA A 283 -9.49 5.27 28.90
N ALA A 284 -9.05 4.85 30.09
CA ALA A 284 -7.86 5.38 30.75
C ALA A 284 -6.57 5.10 29.94
N LEU A 285 -6.46 3.92 29.32
CA LEU A 285 -5.35 3.57 28.43
C LEU A 285 -5.32 4.47 27.21
N LYS A 286 -6.46 4.67 26.53
CA LYS A 286 -6.54 5.56 25.36
C LYS A 286 -6.10 6.98 25.71
N LEU A 287 -6.59 7.53 26.82
CA LEU A 287 -6.19 8.87 27.29
C LEU A 287 -4.68 8.96 27.56
N SER A 288 -4.11 7.93 28.20
CA SER A 288 -2.68 7.88 28.50
C SER A 288 -1.82 7.70 27.25
N CYS A 289 -2.30 6.93 26.27
CA CYS A 289 -1.68 6.76 24.96
C CYS A 289 -1.70 8.07 24.16
N ASP A 290 -2.82 8.80 24.15
CA ASP A 290 -2.93 10.10 23.49
C ASP A 290 -1.94 11.11 24.09
N ALA A 291 -1.85 11.18 25.42
CA ALA A 291 -0.87 12.02 26.12
C ALA A 291 0.59 11.57 25.89
N ALA A 292 0.83 10.29 25.62
CA ALA A 292 2.15 9.74 25.33
C ALA A 292 2.57 9.84 23.85
N GLU A 293 1.70 10.36 22.97
CA GLU A 293 1.84 10.28 21.50
C GLU A 293 1.98 8.84 21.00
N VAL A 294 1.09 7.96 21.46
CA VAL A 294 1.04 6.53 21.08
C VAL A 294 -0.36 6.23 20.55
N GLY A 295 -0.45 5.55 19.41
CA GLY A 295 -1.69 5.01 18.88
C GLY A 295 -2.03 3.71 19.58
N CYS A 296 -3.29 3.56 19.95
CA CYS A 296 -3.83 2.39 20.61
C CYS A 296 -4.87 1.72 19.72
N ALA A 297 -4.54 0.56 19.15
CA ALA A 297 -5.46 -0.22 18.32
C ALA A 297 -5.87 -1.50 19.04
N PRO A 298 -7.18 -1.81 19.21
CA PRO A 298 -7.60 -3.10 19.69
C PRO A 298 -7.22 -4.18 18.68
N VAL A 299 -6.62 -5.27 19.16
CA VAL A 299 -6.14 -6.37 18.31
C VAL A 299 -7.29 -7.30 17.91
N MET A 300 -8.27 -7.48 18.79
CA MET A 300 -9.52 -8.19 18.53
C MET A 300 -10.71 -7.23 18.63
N GLN A 301 -11.74 -7.49 17.82
CA GLN A 301 -12.95 -6.69 17.79
C GLN A 301 -13.73 -6.77 19.11
N GLU A 302 -13.74 -7.95 19.75
CA GLU A 302 -14.46 -8.18 21.01
C GLU A 302 -13.52 -8.71 22.12
N PRO A 303 -13.75 -8.30 23.38
CA PRO A 303 -13.01 -8.82 24.53
C PRO A 303 -13.36 -10.29 24.79
N ARG A 304 -12.38 -11.08 25.24
CA ARG A 304 -12.56 -12.52 25.52
C ARG A 304 -12.76 -12.80 27.00
N GLU A 305 -13.66 -13.71 27.30
CA GLU A 305 -13.84 -14.28 28.63
C GLU A 305 -12.89 -15.45 28.84
N VAL A 306 -11.94 -15.27 29.75
CA VAL A 306 -10.95 -16.27 30.16
C VAL A 306 -11.35 -16.80 31.52
N HIS A 307 -11.57 -18.11 31.59
CA HIS A 307 -11.90 -18.81 32.82
C HIS A 307 -10.60 -19.30 33.48
N VAL A 308 -10.21 -18.68 34.59
CA VAL A 308 -8.99 -19.04 35.30
C VAL A 308 -9.34 -19.87 36.55
N PRO A 309 -8.78 -21.09 36.71
CA PRO A 309 -8.98 -21.85 37.94
C PRO A 309 -8.32 -21.13 39.13
N HIS A 310 -9.03 -21.01 40.26
CA HIS A 310 -8.48 -20.43 41.48
C HIS A 310 -7.19 -21.17 41.89
N GLY A 311 -6.04 -20.47 41.93
CA GLY A 311 -4.79 -20.99 42.50
C GLY A 311 -3.54 -20.98 41.61
N ALA A 312 -3.61 -20.54 40.35
CA ALA A 312 -2.41 -20.38 39.52
C ALA A 312 -1.62 -19.11 39.90
N ALA A 313 -0.89 -19.16 41.01
CA ALA A 313 0.10 -18.14 41.34
C ALA A 313 1.26 -18.20 40.32
N THR A 314 1.29 -17.30 39.35
CA THR A 314 2.39 -17.18 38.37
C THR A 314 3.57 -16.44 38.99
N GLY A 315 4.58 -17.20 39.43
CA GLY A 315 5.94 -16.70 39.60
C GLY A 315 6.59 -16.47 38.23
N ALA A 316 7.36 -15.38 38.13
CA ALA A 316 8.02 -14.92 36.93
C ALA A 316 8.90 -15.99 36.24
N ASN A 317 8.90 -15.94 34.92
CA ASN A 317 9.97 -16.41 34.02
C ASN A 317 10.27 -17.93 34.04
N LYS A 318 9.47 -18.72 33.28
CA LYS A 318 9.93 -19.99 32.69
C LYS A 318 9.13 -20.31 31.43
N THR A 319 9.83 -20.42 30.32
CA THR A 319 9.38 -20.84 28.99
C THR A 319 8.64 -22.19 29.07
N PRO A 320 7.48 -22.39 28.43
CA PRO A 320 6.91 -23.72 28.34
C PRO A 320 7.59 -24.49 27.20
N ALA A 321 8.33 -25.52 27.60
CA ALA A 321 8.75 -26.63 26.75
C ALA A 321 7.55 -27.54 26.44
N ALA A 322 7.65 -28.24 25.31
CA ALA A 322 6.65 -29.13 24.74
C ALA A 322 6.37 -30.40 25.58
N SER A 323 5.16 -30.99 25.44
CA SER A 323 4.93 -32.41 25.07
C SER A 323 3.62 -33.01 25.63
N ALA A 324 3.14 -34.05 24.92
CA ALA A 324 2.13 -35.10 25.21
C ALA A 324 0.66 -34.68 25.07
N VAL A 325 -0.14 -35.16 24.10
CA VAL A 325 -0.47 -36.54 23.64
C VAL A 325 -1.19 -37.38 24.72
N ALA A 326 -2.52 -37.44 24.63
CA ALA A 326 -3.33 -38.66 24.77
C ALA A 326 -4.79 -38.37 24.38
N ALA A 327 -5.33 -39.13 23.42
CA ALA A 327 -6.77 -39.33 23.29
C ALA A 327 -7.26 -40.28 24.39
N PRO A 328 -8.56 -40.28 24.72
CA PRO A 328 -9.28 -41.54 24.56
C PRO A 328 -10.69 -41.42 24.00
N THR A 329 -11.12 -42.58 23.52
CA THR A 329 -12.37 -43.03 22.89
C THR A 329 -13.63 -42.90 23.75
N ALA A 330 -14.77 -42.92 23.06
CA ALA A 330 -16.14 -42.90 23.57
C ALA A 330 -16.49 -44.05 24.54
N GLY A 331 -17.36 -43.77 25.51
CA GLY A 331 -18.06 -44.79 26.30
C GLY A 331 -18.72 -44.27 27.58
N THR A 332 -20.05 -44.23 27.57
CA THR A 332 -21.00 -44.32 28.71
C THR A 332 -21.03 -43.23 29.79
N ALA A 333 -22.22 -42.63 29.90
CA ALA A 333 -22.64 -41.71 30.95
C ALA A 333 -22.79 -42.42 32.31
N ALA A 334 -22.16 -41.85 33.34
CA ALA A 334 -22.55 -42.02 34.73
C ALA A 334 -22.21 -40.74 35.50
N ALA A 335 -23.24 -40.11 36.05
CA ALA A 335 -23.13 -38.92 36.88
C ALA A 335 -22.44 -39.27 38.22
N ALA A 336 -21.28 -38.67 38.46
CA ALA A 336 -20.67 -38.60 39.78
C ALA A 336 -20.36 -37.13 40.08
N ALA A 337 -20.99 -36.61 41.13
CA ALA A 337 -20.87 -35.24 41.58
C ALA A 337 -19.44 -34.94 42.05
N ALA A 338 -18.70 -34.14 41.27
CA ALA A 338 -17.45 -33.53 41.66
C ALA A 338 -17.72 -32.07 42.07
N VAL A 339 -17.25 -31.69 43.26
CA VAL A 339 -17.31 -30.33 43.82
C VAL A 339 -16.69 -29.32 42.82
N PRO A 340 -17.38 -28.22 42.44
CA PRO A 340 -16.86 -27.30 41.44
C PRO A 340 -15.74 -26.45 42.05
N ALA A 341 -14.52 -26.58 41.53
CA ALA A 341 -13.45 -25.64 41.82
C ALA A 341 -13.86 -24.25 41.29
N ALA A 342 -13.98 -23.27 42.20
CA ALA A 342 -14.39 -21.90 41.87
C ALA A 342 -13.48 -21.32 40.76
N THR A 343 -14.05 -21.13 39.58
CA THR A 343 -13.34 -20.64 38.41
C THR A 343 -13.71 -19.16 38.25
N THR A 344 -12.73 -18.26 38.29
CA THR A 344 -12.98 -16.82 38.11
C THR A 344 -13.06 -16.53 36.62
N ALA A 345 -14.19 -16.01 36.16
CA ALA A 345 -14.30 -15.45 34.82
C ALA A 345 -13.62 -14.07 34.81
N LEU A 346 -12.61 -13.91 33.96
CA LEU A 346 -11.94 -12.62 33.70
C LEU A 346 -12.22 -12.23 32.26
N VAL A 347 -12.55 -10.96 32.04
CA VAL A 347 -12.65 -10.38 30.70
C VAL A 347 -11.32 -9.75 30.34
N ALA A 348 -10.69 -10.20 29.26
CA ALA A 348 -9.40 -9.68 28.79
C ALA A 348 -9.48 -9.17 27.35
N GLN A 349 -8.81 -8.05 27.09
CA GLN A 349 -8.64 -7.50 25.76
C GLN A 349 -7.19 -7.08 25.54
N GLU A 350 -6.71 -7.37 24.34
CA GLU A 350 -5.36 -7.03 23.93
C GLU A 350 -5.36 -5.82 23.00
N PHE A 351 -4.41 -4.93 23.26
CA PHE A 351 -4.17 -3.71 22.51
C PHE A 351 -2.78 -3.75 21.88
N HIS A 352 -2.68 -3.24 20.66
CA HIS A 352 -1.43 -3.01 19.98
C HIS A 352 -1.11 -1.53 20.08
N LEU A 353 -0.06 -1.21 20.82
CA LEU A 353 0.41 0.14 21.06
C LEU A 353 1.55 0.45 20.10
N ARG A 354 1.44 1.53 19.34
CA ARG A 354 2.47 1.98 18.40
C ARG A 354 2.71 3.47 18.54
N ARG A 355 3.96 3.90 18.61
CA ARG A 355 4.30 5.32 18.69
C ARG A 355 3.70 6.10 17.49
N ARG A 356 2.96 7.19 17.78
CA ARG A 356 2.58 8.21 16.80
C ARG A 356 3.82 9.09 16.51
N CYS A 357 3.93 9.57 15.28
CA CYS A 357 5.15 10.15 14.70
C CYS A 357 5.79 11.25 15.57
N PRO A 358 7.14 11.33 15.63
CA PRO A 358 7.81 12.51 15.01
C PRO A 358 9.12 12.15 14.23
N PRO A 359 9.72 13.08 13.44
CA PRO A 359 9.91 13.03 11.98
C PRO A 359 11.17 12.28 11.47
N ALA A 360 11.95 11.58 12.31
CA ALA A 360 13.32 11.18 11.94
C ALA A 360 13.53 9.68 11.67
N MET A 361 12.69 8.78 12.21
CA MET A 361 12.95 7.33 12.09
C MET A 361 11.68 6.49 12.16
N HIS A 362 11.29 5.91 11.01
CA HIS A 362 10.14 5.03 10.89
C HIS A 362 10.50 3.58 11.24
N LEU A 363 9.54 2.83 11.77
CA LEU A 363 9.66 1.38 11.93
C LEU A 363 9.69 0.73 10.55
N GLU A 364 10.83 0.14 10.17
CA GLU A 364 10.98 -0.53 8.89
C GLU A 364 10.95 -2.05 9.05
N LEU A 365 10.02 -2.68 8.35
CA LEU A 365 9.95 -4.13 8.23
C LEU A 365 10.27 -4.55 6.79
N ARG A 366 11.14 -5.54 6.62
CA ARG A 366 11.53 -6.02 5.29
C ARG A 366 10.96 -7.40 5.00
N LEU A 367 10.24 -7.52 3.88
CA LEU A 367 9.56 -8.76 3.52
C LEU A 367 9.88 -9.15 2.08
N ALA A 368 10.40 -10.36 1.90
CA ALA A 368 10.73 -10.90 0.58
C ALA A 368 9.56 -11.70 -0.01
N MET A 369 9.12 -11.36 -1.21
CA MET A 369 8.08 -12.10 -1.95
C MET A 369 8.73 -13.18 -2.80
N CYS A 370 8.51 -14.43 -2.43
CA CYS A 370 9.09 -15.62 -3.03
C CYS A 370 8.02 -16.50 -3.68
N GLY A 371 8.36 -17.25 -4.73
CA GLY A 371 7.46 -18.24 -5.33
C GLY A 371 7.75 -18.49 -6.81
N ASN A 372 7.06 -19.45 -7.41
CA ASN A 372 7.27 -19.82 -8.80
C ASN A 372 6.73 -18.77 -9.80
N VAL A 373 7.10 -18.88 -11.08
CA VAL A 373 6.40 -18.18 -12.18
C VAL A 373 4.88 -18.47 -12.10
N ASP A 374 4.07 -17.47 -12.41
CA ASP A 374 2.60 -17.53 -12.40
C ASP A 374 1.94 -17.83 -11.04
N SER A 375 2.70 -17.80 -9.93
CA SER A 375 2.11 -17.90 -8.59
C SER A 375 1.45 -16.61 -8.09
N GLY A 376 1.40 -15.54 -8.89
CA GLY A 376 0.72 -14.30 -8.52
C GLY A 376 1.49 -13.37 -7.56
N LYS A 377 2.80 -13.56 -7.34
CA LYS A 377 3.66 -12.69 -6.47
C LYS A 377 3.51 -11.19 -6.76
N SER A 378 3.89 -10.76 -7.96
CA SER A 378 3.89 -9.35 -8.37
C SER A 378 2.47 -8.78 -8.40
N THR A 379 1.49 -9.60 -8.78
CA THR A 379 0.06 -9.26 -8.70
C THR A 379 -0.34 -8.99 -7.25
N LEU A 380 -0.04 -9.90 -6.33
CA LEU A 380 -0.35 -9.75 -4.91
C LEU A 380 0.33 -8.51 -4.31
N THR A 381 1.61 -8.29 -4.61
CA THR A 381 2.35 -7.08 -4.18
C THR A 381 1.65 -5.80 -4.64
N SER A 382 1.19 -5.76 -5.89
CA SER A 382 0.47 -4.61 -6.46
C SER A 382 -0.87 -4.39 -5.78
N VAL A 383 -1.63 -5.46 -5.57
CA VAL A 383 -2.93 -5.43 -4.91
C VAL A 383 -2.82 -4.94 -3.47
N LEU A 384 -1.84 -5.45 -2.71
CA LEU A 384 -1.59 -5.02 -1.33
C LEU A 384 -1.19 -3.55 -1.24
N THR A 385 -0.38 -3.05 -2.17
CA THR A 385 0.16 -1.68 -2.10
C THR A 385 -0.76 -0.63 -2.72
N ARG A 386 -1.51 -0.97 -3.77
CA ARG A 386 -2.40 -0.04 -4.49
C ARG A 386 -3.86 -0.14 -4.07
N GLY A 387 -4.26 -1.20 -3.36
CA GLY A 387 -5.65 -1.41 -2.95
C GLY A 387 -6.57 -1.62 -4.14
N CYS A 388 -6.07 -2.32 -5.17
CA CYS A 388 -6.81 -2.61 -6.40
C CYS A 388 -7.11 -4.11 -6.54
N ARG A 389 -8.10 -4.46 -7.35
CA ARG A 389 -8.38 -5.86 -7.73
C ARG A 389 -7.74 -6.19 -9.08
N ASP A 390 -7.29 -7.43 -9.20
CA ASP A 390 -6.76 -7.96 -10.45
C ASP A 390 -7.90 -8.43 -11.38
N ASP A 391 -7.63 -8.49 -12.69
CA ASP A 391 -8.55 -9.00 -13.70
C ASP A 391 -8.41 -10.51 -13.95
N GLY A 392 -7.57 -11.19 -13.17
CA GLY A 392 -7.23 -12.60 -13.34
C GLY A 392 -6.17 -12.86 -14.41
N ARG A 393 -5.82 -11.85 -15.22
CA ARG A 393 -4.75 -11.89 -16.24
C ARG A 393 -3.50 -11.14 -15.80
N GLY A 394 -3.50 -10.61 -14.57
CA GLY A 394 -2.37 -9.89 -14.00
C GLY A 394 -2.28 -8.45 -14.47
N LEU A 395 -3.40 -7.75 -14.71
CA LEU A 395 -3.40 -6.31 -14.96
C LEU A 395 -2.73 -5.54 -13.82
N ALA A 396 -2.98 -5.91 -12.57
CA ALA A 396 -2.43 -5.22 -11.41
C ALA A 396 -0.89 -5.27 -11.38
N ARG A 397 -0.28 -6.35 -11.90
CA ARG A 397 1.18 -6.56 -11.89
C ARG A 397 1.94 -5.53 -12.74
N ALA A 398 1.26 -4.83 -13.65
CA ALA A 398 1.86 -3.80 -14.48
C ALA A 398 2.43 -2.64 -13.66
N PHE A 399 1.92 -2.38 -12.45
CA PHE A 399 2.45 -1.36 -11.55
C PHE A 399 3.84 -1.68 -10.98
N VAL A 400 4.27 -2.94 -11.07
CA VAL A 400 5.54 -3.43 -10.50
C VAL A 400 6.63 -3.58 -11.57
N PHE A 401 6.27 -3.53 -12.85
CA PHE A 401 7.25 -3.66 -13.94
C PHE A 401 8.15 -2.43 -14.05
N ASN A 402 9.45 -2.67 -14.05
CA ASN A 402 10.47 -1.64 -14.18
C ASN A 402 11.03 -1.55 -15.60
N HIS A 403 10.89 -2.61 -16.41
CA HIS A 403 11.51 -2.70 -17.73
C HIS A 403 10.51 -3.04 -18.83
N LYS A 404 10.76 -2.53 -20.05
CA LYS A 404 9.91 -2.75 -21.23
C LYS A 404 9.70 -4.24 -21.56
N HIS A 405 10.73 -5.07 -21.41
CA HIS A 405 10.62 -6.51 -21.65
C HIS A 405 9.79 -7.23 -20.58
N GLU A 406 9.66 -6.68 -19.37
CA GLU A 406 8.77 -7.24 -18.33
C GLU A 406 7.31 -7.02 -18.73
N ALA A 407 6.99 -5.84 -19.28
CA ALA A 407 5.66 -5.57 -19.84
C ALA A 407 5.34 -6.46 -21.05
N ALA A 408 6.29 -6.67 -21.96
CA ALA A 408 6.09 -7.52 -23.14
C ALA A 408 5.96 -9.02 -22.80
N THR A 409 6.75 -9.52 -21.86
CA THR A 409 6.75 -10.95 -21.47
C THR A 409 5.76 -11.27 -20.35
N GLY A 410 5.26 -10.25 -19.63
CA GLY A 410 4.46 -10.41 -18.43
C GLY A 410 5.24 -10.99 -17.23
N ARG A 411 6.57 -11.01 -17.26
CA ARG A 411 7.42 -11.66 -16.24
C ARG A 411 8.39 -10.66 -15.61
N THR A 412 8.48 -10.66 -14.28
CA THR A 412 9.48 -9.88 -13.55
C THR A 412 10.87 -10.50 -13.66
N SER A 413 11.85 -9.64 -13.94
CA SER A 413 13.26 -10.00 -14.13
C SER A 413 14.19 -9.29 -13.15
N SER A 414 13.75 -8.15 -12.64
CA SER A 414 14.42 -7.31 -11.65
C SER A 414 13.81 -7.49 -10.25
N ILE A 415 14.55 -7.09 -9.22
CA ILE A 415 14.00 -6.94 -7.87
C ILE A 415 13.33 -5.57 -7.83
N SER A 416 12.06 -5.51 -7.44
CA SER A 416 11.35 -4.25 -7.23
C SER A 416 11.04 -4.05 -5.75
N GLU A 417 11.06 -2.80 -5.32
CA GLU A 417 10.83 -2.39 -3.94
C GLU A 417 9.49 -1.67 -3.91
N ASN A 418 8.55 -2.19 -3.13
CA ASN A 418 7.23 -1.60 -2.99
C ASN A 418 6.95 -1.35 -1.52
N HIS A 419 6.51 -0.14 -1.18
CA HIS A 419 6.31 0.24 0.22
C HIS A 419 4.84 0.18 0.60
N LEU A 420 4.57 -0.37 1.79
CA LEU A 420 3.27 -0.44 2.43
C LEU A 420 3.36 0.28 3.78
N GLY A 421 2.60 1.35 3.94
CA GLY A 421 2.56 2.18 5.13
C GLY A 421 1.35 1.89 6.00
N PHE A 422 1.59 1.78 7.30
CA PHE A 422 0.55 1.62 8.32
C PHE A 422 0.56 2.82 9.26
N SER A 423 -0.64 3.29 9.59
CA SER A 423 -0.85 4.29 10.64
C SER A 423 -0.58 3.70 12.03
N ALA A 424 -0.58 4.55 13.06
CA ALA A 424 -0.49 4.11 14.45
C ALA A 424 -1.68 3.24 14.88
N GLU A 425 -2.84 3.43 14.23
CA GLU A 425 -4.08 2.69 14.49
C GLU A 425 -4.20 1.41 13.64
N GLY A 426 -3.25 1.17 12.72
CA GLY A 426 -3.20 -0.04 11.90
C GLY A 426 -3.88 0.05 10.53
N GLY A 427 -4.51 1.19 10.21
CA GLY A 427 -5.03 1.47 8.87
C GLY A 427 -3.92 1.62 7.83
N VAL A 428 -4.19 1.20 6.58
CA VAL A 428 -3.25 1.28 5.45
C VAL A 428 -3.22 2.70 4.87
N VAL A 429 -2.08 3.36 4.94
CA VAL A 429 -1.89 4.76 4.52
C VAL A 429 -1.86 4.91 3.00
N ASN A 430 -1.36 3.91 2.29
CA ASN A 430 -1.24 3.93 0.83
C ASN A 430 -2.57 4.29 0.14
N TYR A 431 -3.67 3.71 0.62
CA TYR A 431 -4.95 3.86 -0.04
C TYR A 431 -5.54 5.25 0.16
N ALA A 432 -5.27 5.88 1.31
CA ALA A 432 -5.64 7.26 1.59
C ALA A 432 -4.86 8.24 0.69
N LEU A 433 -3.55 8.03 0.51
CA LEU A 433 -2.71 8.87 -0.35
C LEU A 433 -3.11 8.81 -1.83
N LEU A 434 -3.63 7.66 -2.30
CA LEU A 434 -4.16 7.51 -3.65
C LEU A 434 -5.52 8.22 -3.84
N ARG A 435 -6.22 8.61 -2.77
CA ARG A 435 -7.57 9.20 -2.80
C ARG A 435 -7.70 10.39 -1.82
N PRO A 436 -7.01 11.52 -2.05
CA PRO A 436 -7.00 12.65 -1.12
C PRO A 436 -8.37 13.32 -0.88
N HIS A 437 -9.34 13.15 -1.78
CA HIS A 437 -10.65 13.83 -1.69
C HIS A 437 -11.73 13.09 -0.89
N ARG A 438 -11.43 11.92 -0.29
CA ARG A 438 -12.36 11.18 0.58
C ARG A 438 -11.61 10.46 1.71
N PRO A 439 -11.19 11.17 2.77
CA PRO A 439 -10.49 10.56 3.91
C PRO A 439 -11.37 9.61 4.74
N ASP A 440 -12.68 9.88 4.85
CA ASP A 440 -13.60 9.15 5.74
C ASP A 440 -14.53 8.13 5.04
N ALA A 441 -14.42 7.99 3.71
CA ALA A 441 -15.21 6.99 3.00
C ALA A 441 -14.55 5.61 3.13
N GLU A 442 -15.33 4.58 3.48
CA GLU A 442 -14.87 3.20 3.45
C GLU A 442 -14.09 2.92 2.16
N VAL A 443 -12.82 2.53 2.32
CA VAL A 443 -11.88 2.39 1.21
C VAL A 443 -12.25 1.16 0.40
N ARG A 444 -13.19 1.31 -0.53
CA ARG A 444 -13.52 0.26 -1.50
C ARG A 444 -12.30 0.01 -2.41
N PRO A 445 -11.89 -1.25 -2.64
CA PRO A 445 -10.79 -1.54 -3.56
C PRO A 445 -11.10 -1.06 -4.99
N LEU A 446 -10.10 -0.56 -5.71
CA LEU A 446 -10.24 -0.11 -7.11
C LEU A 446 -10.67 -1.29 -8.00
N ALA A 447 -11.66 -1.06 -8.85
CA ALA A 447 -12.11 -2.07 -9.80
C ALA A 447 -11.09 -2.25 -10.94
N PRO A 448 -11.02 -3.43 -11.59
CA PRO A 448 -10.07 -3.67 -12.69
C PRO A 448 -10.17 -2.65 -13.85
N ALA A 449 -11.38 -2.17 -14.16
CA ALA A 449 -11.59 -1.13 -15.17
C ALA A 449 -10.94 0.21 -14.78
N GLU A 450 -11.01 0.58 -13.49
CA GLU A 450 -10.34 1.78 -12.98
C GLU A 450 -8.83 1.60 -13.06
N VAL A 451 -8.31 0.42 -12.70
CA VAL A 451 -6.89 0.06 -12.82
C VAL A 451 -6.38 0.22 -14.25
N ALA A 452 -7.13 -0.26 -15.24
CA ALA A 452 -6.77 -0.12 -16.65
C ALA A 452 -6.65 1.37 -17.04
N LEU A 453 -7.62 2.20 -16.64
CA LEU A 453 -7.56 3.66 -16.84
C LEU A 453 -6.33 4.27 -16.16
N GLN A 454 -5.96 3.80 -14.95
CA GLN A 454 -4.78 4.28 -14.23
C GLN A 454 -3.49 3.99 -14.99
N LEU A 455 -3.36 2.78 -15.55
CA LEU A 455 -2.19 2.35 -16.31
C LEU A 455 -2.08 3.11 -17.64
N THR A 456 -3.20 3.34 -18.33
CA THR A 456 -3.23 4.15 -19.56
C THR A 456 -2.82 5.60 -19.25
N ALA A 457 -3.36 6.19 -18.18
CA ALA A 457 -2.99 7.56 -17.77
C ALA A 457 -1.50 7.66 -17.39
N ALA A 458 -0.96 6.69 -16.65
CA ALA A 458 0.46 6.67 -16.28
C ALA A 458 1.38 6.53 -17.50
N THR A 459 0.98 5.74 -18.50
CA THR A 459 1.73 5.58 -19.76
C THR A 459 1.77 6.90 -20.55
N VAL A 460 0.64 7.60 -20.64
CA VAL A 460 0.55 8.92 -21.29
C VAL A 460 1.38 9.99 -20.56
N ALA A 461 1.38 9.99 -19.22
CA ALA A 461 2.21 10.88 -18.42
C ALA A 461 3.72 10.63 -18.62
N SER A 462 4.14 9.37 -18.71
CA SER A 462 5.55 9.02 -18.99
C SER A 462 6.03 9.43 -20.38
N THR A 463 5.11 9.60 -21.35
CA THR A 463 5.42 9.99 -22.74
C THR A 463 5.49 11.51 -22.90
N THR A 464 4.80 12.27 -22.04
CA THR A 464 4.76 13.74 -22.08
C THR A 464 5.93 14.41 -21.34
N LEU A 465 6.58 13.70 -20.40
CA LEU A 465 7.78 14.17 -19.68
C LEU A 465 9.05 14.31 -20.56
N SER A 466 9.01 13.96 -21.86
CA SER A 466 10.10 14.24 -22.82
C SER A 466 9.87 15.45 -23.72
N GLY A 467 8.77 16.20 -23.55
CA GLY A 467 8.50 17.44 -24.28
C GLY A 467 8.26 18.58 -23.31
N GLY A 468 9.16 19.56 -23.25
CA GLY A 468 8.95 20.79 -22.49
C GLY A 468 7.81 21.60 -23.08
N GLY A 469 6.80 21.90 -22.26
CA GLY A 469 5.66 22.75 -22.59
C GLY A 469 4.76 22.86 -21.35
N ASP A 470 4.85 24.00 -20.68
CA ASP A 470 4.04 24.38 -19.52
C ASP A 470 2.72 24.96 -20.03
N ASP A 471 1.64 24.17 -20.00
CA ASP A 471 0.26 24.63 -20.22
C ASP A 471 -0.69 23.80 -19.35
N GLY A 472 -1.17 24.40 -18.28
CA GLY A 472 -2.12 23.81 -17.33
C GLY A 472 -3.58 23.99 -17.76
N GLY A 473 -4.42 22.99 -17.43
CA GLY A 473 -5.87 23.22 -17.29
C GLY A 473 -6.84 22.22 -17.92
N GLY A 474 -6.56 20.92 -17.85
CA GLY A 474 -7.55 19.88 -18.22
C GLY A 474 -7.28 18.60 -17.44
N ALA A 475 -7.90 18.46 -16.26
CA ALA A 475 -7.69 17.33 -15.37
C ALA A 475 -8.31 16.03 -15.90
N ALA A 476 -7.69 15.42 -16.93
CA ALA A 476 -7.62 13.98 -16.99
C ALA A 476 -7.05 13.54 -15.63
N ARG A 477 -7.79 12.72 -14.87
CA ARG A 477 -7.44 12.30 -13.52
C ARG A 477 -6.15 11.45 -13.58
N VAL A 478 -5.01 12.12 -13.70
CA VAL A 478 -3.67 11.53 -13.59
C VAL A 478 -3.65 10.87 -12.23
N VAL A 479 -3.52 9.55 -12.24
CA VAL A 479 -3.51 8.78 -11.00
C VAL A 479 -2.25 9.16 -10.26
N ARG A 480 -2.43 9.90 -9.17
CA ARG A 480 -1.36 10.31 -8.28
C ARG A 480 -0.58 9.06 -7.85
N GLN A 481 0.69 9.00 -8.22
CA GLN A 481 1.62 8.04 -7.64
C GLN A 481 2.13 8.69 -6.34
N TYR A 482 1.99 8.00 -5.21
CA TYR A 482 2.59 8.47 -3.97
C TYR A 482 4.10 8.20 -4.01
N THR A 483 4.89 9.15 -3.53
CA THR A 483 6.33 8.95 -3.37
C THR A 483 6.64 8.15 -2.10
N ALA A 484 7.79 7.49 -2.05
CA ALA A 484 8.23 6.83 -0.81
C ALA A 484 8.38 7.82 0.36
N GLN A 485 8.73 9.07 0.05
CA GLN A 485 8.80 10.19 0.99
C GLN A 485 7.42 10.54 1.59
N GLU A 486 6.40 10.75 0.75
CA GLU A 486 5.04 11.02 1.22
C GLU A 486 4.49 9.85 2.05
N LEU A 487 4.76 8.62 1.63
CA LEU A 487 4.31 7.46 2.40
C LEU A 487 5.00 7.39 3.75
N ALA A 488 6.32 7.62 3.81
CA ALA A 488 7.07 7.61 5.05
C ALA A 488 6.53 8.68 6.02
N SER A 489 6.33 9.92 5.57
CA SER A 489 5.88 11.02 6.43
C SER A 489 4.51 10.80 7.09
N HIS A 490 3.63 10.04 6.44
CA HIS A 490 2.28 9.74 6.94
C HIS A 490 2.15 8.38 7.63
N SER A 491 3.21 7.57 7.69
CA SER A 491 3.16 6.20 8.22
C SER A 491 3.95 6.06 9.52
N SER A 492 3.38 5.40 10.52
CA SER A 492 4.11 5.04 11.75
C SER A 492 4.99 3.81 11.55
N LYS A 493 4.58 2.91 10.65
CA LYS A 493 5.33 1.71 10.24
C LYS A 493 5.32 1.57 8.74
N VAL A 494 6.49 1.29 8.15
CA VAL A 494 6.65 1.08 6.72
C VAL A 494 7.19 -0.33 6.50
N THR A 495 6.42 -1.16 5.81
CA THR A 495 6.85 -2.47 5.34
C THR A 495 7.32 -2.35 3.90
N THR A 496 8.57 -2.72 3.63
CA THR A 496 9.12 -2.81 2.27
C THR A 496 8.95 -4.24 1.76
N LEU A 497 8.18 -4.39 0.70
CA LEU A 497 7.95 -5.63 -0.03
C LEU A 497 8.95 -5.72 -1.19
N TYR A 498 9.86 -6.68 -1.11
CA TYR A 498 10.82 -6.99 -2.18
C TYR A 498 10.23 -8.05 -3.09
N ASP A 499 9.79 -7.67 -4.30
CA ASP A 499 9.32 -8.64 -5.28
C ASP A 499 10.51 -9.33 -5.94
N LEU A 500 10.65 -10.64 -5.70
CA LEU A 500 11.74 -11.42 -6.27
C LEU A 500 11.30 -12.18 -7.51
N ALA A 501 12.21 -12.30 -8.47
CA ALA A 501 11.95 -13.00 -9.71
C ALA A 501 11.65 -14.48 -9.47
N GLY A 502 10.56 -14.97 -10.09
CA GLY A 502 10.09 -16.35 -9.92
C GLY A 502 10.66 -17.38 -10.89
N HIS A 503 11.41 -16.95 -11.92
CA HIS A 503 11.93 -17.81 -12.97
C HIS A 503 13.37 -18.25 -12.67
N GLU A 504 13.69 -19.51 -12.97
CA GLU A 504 15.02 -20.11 -12.73
C GLU A 504 16.20 -19.32 -13.33
N ARG A 505 16.04 -18.70 -14.50
CA ARG A 505 17.07 -17.88 -15.15
C ARG A 505 17.46 -16.66 -14.32
N TYR A 506 16.55 -16.18 -13.48
CA TYR A 506 16.72 -15.03 -12.60
C TYR A 506 16.98 -15.43 -11.14
N LEU A 507 17.22 -16.72 -10.85
CA LEU A 507 17.54 -17.18 -9.49
C LEU A 507 18.79 -16.50 -8.91
N LYS A 508 19.73 -16.06 -9.77
CA LYS A 508 20.88 -15.25 -9.35
C LYS A 508 20.46 -13.90 -8.75
N THR A 509 19.41 -13.30 -9.32
CA THR A 509 18.83 -12.04 -8.88
C THR A 509 18.06 -12.26 -7.58
N THR A 510 17.28 -13.35 -7.48
CA THR A 510 16.56 -13.73 -6.25
C THR A 510 17.51 -13.92 -5.08
N VAL A 511 18.60 -14.69 -5.24
CA VAL A 511 19.58 -14.88 -4.16
C VAL A 511 20.20 -13.56 -3.74
N LEU A 512 20.55 -12.71 -4.71
CA LEU A 512 21.04 -11.37 -4.40
C LEU A 512 20.01 -10.56 -3.61
N GLY A 513 18.72 -10.58 -3.98
CA GLY A 513 17.67 -9.87 -3.23
C GLY A 513 17.53 -10.38 -1.79
N MET A 514 17.60 -11.69 -1.59
CA MET A 514 17.52 -12.28 -0.24
C MET A 514 18.75 -12.03 0.62
N THR A 515 19.96 -11.92 0.04
CA THR A 515 21.19 -11.66 0.82
C THR A 515 21.47 -10.16 0.98
N ARG A 516 21.25 -9.36 -0.08
CA ARG A 516 21.50 -7.91 -0.12
C ARG A 516 20.54 -7.15 0.77
N ASN A 517 19.24 -7.39 0.60
CA ASN A 517 18.21 -6.55 1.22
C ASN A 517 17.89 -7.01 2.65
N MET A 518 18.52 -8.11 3.10
CA MET A 518 18.43 -8.58 4.48
C MET A 518 16.98 -8.62 5.02
N PRO A 519 16.05 -9.31 4.34
CA PRO A 519 14.66 -9.37 4.75
C PRO A 519 14.52 -9.96 6.16
N ASP A 520 13.51 -9.53 6.90
CA ASP A 520 13.18 -10.07 8.22
C ASP A 520 12.31 -11.33 8.10
N TYR A 521 11.40 -11.31 7.12
CA TYR A 521 10.45 -12.37 6.80
C TYR A 521 10.40 -12.67 5.30
N ALA A 522 9.95 -13.87 4.94
CA ALA A 522 9.65 -14.23 3.57
C ALA A 522 8.18 -14.65 3.40
N CYS A 523 7.54 -14.21 2.33
CA CYS A 523 6.22 -14.63 1.92
C CYS A 523 6.37 -15.62 0.74
N ILE A 524 6.00 -16.88 0.95
CA ILE A 524 6.02 -17.89 -0.10
C ILE A 524 4.66 -17.93 -0.77
N VAL A 525 4.57 -17.38 -1.97
CA VAL A 525 3.34 -17.34 -2.76
C VAL A 525 3.25 -18.57 -3.66
N VAL A 526 2.19 -19.35 -3.47
CA VAL A 526 1.86 -20.55 -4.23
C VAL A 526 0.52 -20.33 -4.93
N SER A 527 0.34 -20.87 -6.13
CA SER A 527 -0.96 -20.82 -6.83
C SER A 527 -1.72 -22.11 -6.52
N ALA A 528 -3.00 -21.99 -6.18
CA ALA A 528 -3.87 -23.12 -5.90
C ALA A 528 -4.00 -24.07 -7.11
N ASN A 529 -3.97 -23.55 -8.34
CA ASN A 529 -4.02 -24.36 -9.57
C ASN A 529 -2.77 -25.20 -9.82
N ASN A 530 -1.60 -24.63 -9.52
CA ASN A 530 -0.31 -25.16 -9.97
C ASN A 530 0.44 -25.96 -8.90
N GLY A 531 -0.02 -25.90 -7.65
CA GLY A 531 0.60 -26.58 -6.52
C GLY A 531 2.06 -26.16 -6.26
N ILE A 532 2.79 -27.05 -5.58
CA ILE A 532 4.21 -26.83 -5.23
C ILE A 532 5.10 -27.15 -6.42
N GLN A 533 5.70 -26.12 -6.99
CA GLN A 533 6.65 -26.25 -8.09
C GLN A 533 8.11 -26.24 -7.62
N ARG A 534 9.01 -26.53 -8.57
CA ARG A 534 10.46 -26.61 -8.32
C ARG A 534 11.03 -25.31 -7.74
N MET A 535 10.73 -24.15 -8.32
CA MET A 535 11.25 -22.87 -7.83
C MET A 535 10.74 -22.53 -6.43
N THR A 536 9.52 -22.96 -6.09
CA THR A 536 9.00 -22.80 -4.72
C THR A 536 9.88 -23.56 -3.72
N LYS A 537 10.32 -24.78 -4.05
CA LYS A 537 11.25 -25.56 -3.20
C LYS A 537 12.62 -24.90 -3.08
N GLU A 538 13.14 -24.34 -4.18
CA GLU A 538 14.40 -23.58 -4.16
C GLU A 538 14.31 -22.33 -3.29
N HIS A 539 13.24 -21.54 -3.42
CA HIS A 539 13.04 -20.36 -2.56
C HIS A 539 12.84 -20.74 -1.09
N LEU A 540 12.11 -21.82 -0.81
CA LEU A 540 11.97 -22.37 0.54
C LEU A 540 13.35 -22.78 1.10
N ALA A 541 14.18 -23.45 0.30
CA ALA A 541 15.52 -23.83 0.71
C ALA A 541 16.39 -22.60 1.04
N LEU A 542 16.28 -21.51 0.27
CA LEU A 542 16.96 -20.24 0.57
C LEU A 542 16.45 -19.59 1.87
N CYS A 543 15.14 -19.66 2.15
CA CYS A 543 14.57 -19.15 3.40
C CYS A 543 15.14 -19.92 4.60
N LEU A 544 15.19 -21.25 4.51
CA LEU A 544 15.78 -22.11 5.54
C LEU A 544 17.28 -21.85 5.71
N ALA A 545 18.01 -21.66 4.61
CA ALA A 545 19.42 -21.33 4.60
C ALA A 545 19.74 -20.06 5.40
N LEU A 546 18.96 -19.02 5.11
CA LEU A 546 19.11 -17.70 5.69
C LEU A 546 18.48 -17.60 7.09
N LYS A 547 17.85 -18.68 7.60
CA LYS A 547 17.03 -18.71 8.83
C LYS A 547 15.99 -17.57 8.85
N LEU A 548 15.31 -17.42 7.72
CA LEU A 548 14.20 -16.50 7.53
C LEU A 548 12.88 -17.23 7.81
N PRO A 549 12.12 -16.84 8.86
CA PRO A 549 10.77 -17.27 9.06
C PRO A 549 9.93 -16.84 7.87
N PHE A 550 9.02 -17.72 7.51
CA PHE A 550 8.18 -17.53 6.35
C PHE A 550 6.76 -17.94 6.65
N PHE A 551 5.84 -17.34 5.91
CA PHE A 551 4.45 -17.74 5.84
C PHE A 551 4.10 -18.03 4.38
N VAL A 552 3.04 -18.80 4.17
CA VAL A 552 2.61 -19.24 2.85
C VAL A 552 1.32 -18.51 2.48
N VAL A 553 1.25 -18.00 1.26
CA VAL A 553 0.03 -17.42 0.70
C VAL A 553 -0.36 -18.24 -0.53
N VAL A 554 -1.54 -18.86 -0.47
CA VAL A 554 -2.14 -19.61 -1.57
C VAL A 554 -3.04 -18.66 -2.35
N THR A 555 -2.70 -18.38 -3.60
CA THR A 555 -3.41 -17.45 -4.47
C THR A 555 -4.28 -18.17 -5.51
N ARG A 556 -5.16 -17.41 -6.18
CA ARG A 556 -6.05 -17.88 -7.26
C ARG A 556 -7.08 -18.92 -6.82
N ILE A 557 -7.50 -18.87 -5.56
CA ILE A 557 -8.56 -19.75 -5.03
C ILE A 557 -9.91 -19.60 -5.77
N ASP A 558 -10.12 -18.46 -6.45
CA ASP A 558 -11.29 -18.17 -7.27
C ASP A 558 -11.34 -18.96 -8.58
N ALA A 559 -10.18 -19.27 -9.17
CA ALA A 559 -10.08 -19.97 -10.45
C ALA A 559 -9.92 -21.49 -10.30
N THR A 560 -9.63 -21.97 -9.09
CA THR A 560 -9.33 -23.37 -8.80
C THR A 560 -10.57 -24.10 -8.30
N PRO A 561 -10.89 -25.30 -8.80
CA PRO A 561 -11.95 -26.10 -8.20
C PRO A 561 -11.53 -26.54 -6.78
N PRO A 562 -12.48 -26.67 -5.84
CA PRO A 562 -12.18 -26.81 -4.41
C PRO A 562 -11.35 -28.08 -4.10
N ASN A 563 -11.59 -29.18 -4.82
CA ASN A 563 -10.82 -30.42 -4.69
C ASN A 563 -9.31 -30.23 -4.95
N VAL A 564 -8.95 -29.51 -6.03
CA VAL A 564 -7.54 -29.25 -6.37
C VAL A 564 -6.90 -28.29 -5.37
N CYS A 565 -7.67 -27.36 -4.83
CA CYS A 565 -7.21 -26.46 -3.77
C CYS A 565 -6.85 -27.24 -2.49
N GLU A 566 -7.72 -28.15 -2.05
CA GLU A 566 -7.50 -29.01 -0.89
C GLU A 566 -6.30 -29.97 -1.06
N GLU A 567 -6.10 -30.51 -2.27
CA GLU A 567 -4.92 -31.30 -2.61
C GLU A 567 -3.62 -30.47 -2.52
N THR A 568 -3.67 -29.23 -2.98
CA THR A 568 -2.54 -28.29 -2.89
C THR A 568 -2.23 -27.95 -1.43
N LEU A 569 -3.23 -27.65 -0.62
CA LEU A 569 -3.08 -27.41 0.82
C LEU A 569 -2.50 -28.63 1.54
N SER A 570 -3.00 -29.83 1.22
CA SER A 570 -2.48 -31.09 1.75
C SER A 570 -1.02 -31.31 1.38
N SER A 571 -0.63 -30.95 0.15
CA SER A 571 0.76 -31.03 -0.32
C SER A 571 1.67 -30.02 0.40
N ILE A 572 1.18 -28.80 0.66
CA ILE A 572 1.88 -27.79 1.47
C ILE A 572 2.06 -28.28 2.91
N HIS A 573 1.02 -28.86 3.52
CA HIS A 573 1.11 -29.45 4.86
C HIS A 573 2.16 -30.56 4.93
N LYS A 574 2.20 -31.44 3.94
CA LYS A 574 3.24 -32.48 3.84
C LYS A 574 4.63 -31.87 3.71
N LEU A 575 4.81 -30.88 2.83
CA LEU A 575 6.10 -30.20 2.61
C LEU A 575 6.65 -29.55 3.89
N LEU A 576 5.79 -28.87 4.65
CA LEU A 576 6.19 -28.17 5.88
C LEU A 576 6.61 -29.13 7.00
N LYS A 577 6.00 -30.32 7.05
CA LYS A 577 6.31 -31.38 8.03
C LYS A 577 7.58 -32.17 7.72
N ILE A 578 8.16 -32.04 6.51
CA ILE A 578 9.39 -32.78 6.14
C ILE A 578 10.52 -32.46 7.14
N PRO A 579 11.35 -33.45 7.53
CA PRO A 579 12.45 -33.26 8.48
C PRO A 579 13.47 -32.17 8.12
N THR A 580 13.52 -31.73 6.86
CA THR A 580 14.35 -30.61 6.40
C THR A 580 13.76 -29.25 6.78
N VAL A 581 12.42 -29.14 6.81
CA VAL A 581 11.69 -27.88 7.03
C VAL A 581 11.28 -27.73 8.50
N ARG A 582 10.76 -28.80 9.11
CA ARG A 582 10.34 -28.89 10.52
C ARG A 582 9.45 -27.72 10.98
N LYS A 583 8.42 -27.39 10.20
CA LYS A 583 7.42 -26.37 10.56
C LYS A 583 6.05 -26.99 10.78
N LEU A 584 5.33 -26.48 11.75
CA LEU A 584 3.92 -26.81 11.95
C LEU A 584 3.07 -25.95 11.00
N PRO A 585 2.31 -26.53 10.04
CA PRO A 585 1.36 -25.77 9.24
C PRO A 585 0.24 -25.21 10.11
N TYR A 586 -0.07 -23.93 9.96
CA TYR A 586 -1.14 -23.25 10.68
C TYR A 586 -2.06 -22.50 9.69
N PRO A 587 -3.16 -23.13 9.24
CA PRO A 587 -4.11 -22.48 8.35
C PRO A 587 -4.82 -21.35 9.11
N VAL A 588 -4.83 -20.15 8.52
CA VAL A 588 -5.48 -18.97 9.09
C VAL A 588 -6.79 -18.76 8.36
N ARG A 589 -7.91 -18.97 9.05
CA ARG A 589 -9.27 -18.82 8.50
C ARG A 589 -10.06 -17.73 9.20
N ARG A 590 -9.75 -17.47 10.48
CA ARG A 590 -10.43 -16.46 11.29
C ARG A 590 -9.48 -15.32 11.61
N HIS A 591 -10.05 -14.13 11.76
CA HIS A 591 -9.33 -12.92 12.15
C HIS A 591 -8.50 -13.11 13.44
N ASP A 592 -9.04 -13.79 14.44
CA ASP A 592 -8.34 -14.05 15.70
C ASP A 592 -7.07 -14.91 15.53
N GLU A 593 -7.07 -15.81 14.55
CA GLU A 593 -5.94 -16.68 14.26
C GLU A 593 -4.79 -15.90 13.62
N VAL A 594 -5.09 -14.79 12.92
CA VAL A 594 -4.10 -13.88 12.33
C VAL A 594 -3.17 -13.32 13.41
N VAL A 595 -3.75 -12.89 14.52
CA VAL A 595 -3.04 -12.32 15.66
C VAL A 595 -2.10 -13.35 16.27
N LEU A 596 -2.62 -14.55 16.53
CA LEU A 596 -1.83 -15.63 17.11
C LEU A 596 -0.71 -16.09 16.18
N ALA A 597 -0.98 -16.12 14.87
CA ALA A 597 0.01 -16.42 13.84
C ALA A 597 1.14 -15.38 13.84
N ALA A 598 0.82 -14.08 13.90
CA ALA A 598 1.81 -13.00 13.83
C ALA A 598 2.79 -13.05 15.00
N LYS A 599 2.28 -13.29 16.22
CA LYS A 599 3.11 -13.43 17.43
C LYS A 599 4.01 -14.66 17.37
N ASN A 600 3.44 -15.81 17.00
CA ASN A 600 4.17 -17.07 17.01
C ASN A 600 5.17 -17.20 15.86
N LEU A 601 5.05 -16.40 14.79
CA LEU A 601 6.00 -16.43 13.68
C LEU A 601 7.43 -16.05 14.13
N ARG A 602 7.60 -15.23 15.18
CA ARG A 602 8.93 -14.91 15.75
C ARG A 602 9.72 -16.18 16.13
N HIS A 603 9.03 -17.20 16.64
CA HIS A 603 9.66 -18.43 17.13
C HIS A 603 10.04 -19.41 16.02
N ASP A 604 9.72 -19.12 14.76
CA ASP A 604 10.13 -19.91 13.60
C ASP A 604 9.73 -21.41 13.69
N ARG A 605 8.69 -21.75 14.46
CA ARG A 605 8.16 -23.12 14.58
C ARG A 605 6.91 -23.36 13.74
N ILE A 606 6.13 -22.30 13.56
CA ILE A 606 4.85 -22.33 12.87
C ILE A 606 5.01 -21.64 11.52
N ALA A 607 4.36 -22.18 10.49
CA ALA A 607 4.22 -21.56 9.18
C ALA A 607 2.74 -21.26 8.93
N PRO A 608 2.30 -20.00 9.10
CA PRO A 608 0.95 -19.57 8.79
C PRO A 608 0.64 -19.75 7.30
N ILE A 609 -0.58 -20.16 6.98
CA ILE A 609 -1.05 -20.37 5.61
C ILE A 609 -2.30 -19.52 5.41
N PHE A 610 -2.26 -18.62 4.42
CA PHE A 610 -3.37 -17.75 4.04
C PHE A 610 -3.90 -18.15 2.67
N GLU A 611 -5.22 -18.15 2.53
CA GLU A 611 -5.91 -18.38 1.26
C GLU A 611 -6.39 -17.03 0.73
N VAL A 612 -5.98 -16.67 -0.48
CA VAL A 612 -6.18 -15.33 -1.04
C VAL A 612 -6.65 -15.39 -2.50
N SER A 613 -7.56 -14.49 -2.85
CA SER A 613 -7.88 -14.19 -4.24
C SER A 613 -7.61 -12.72 -4.55
N ASN A 614 -6.74 -12.48 -5.53
CA ASN A 614 -6.44 -11.12 -6.02
C ASN A 614 -7.60 -10.52 -6.84
N VAL A 615 -8.51 -11.35 -7.35
CA VAL A 615 -9.63 -10.93 -8.19
C VAL A 615 -10.84 -10.58 -7.31
N THR A 616 -11.22 -11.48 -6.40
CA THR A 616 -12.39 -11.24 -5.52
C THR A 616 -12.03 -10.40 -4.30
N GLY A 617 -10.76 -10.39 -3.88
CA GLY A 617 -10.28 -9.69 -2.69
C GLY A 617 -10.39 -10.49 -1.39
N VAL A 618 -10.81 -11.76 -1.46
CA VAL A 618 -10.91 -12.66 -0.30
C VAL A 618 -9.52 -12.88 0.31
N GLY A 619 -9.42 -12.84 1.65
CA GLY A 619 -8.20 -13.07 2.43
C GLY A 619 -7.17 -11.93 2.43
N ILE A 620 -7.35 -10.89 1.62
CA ILE A 620 -6.43 -9.75 1.55
C ILE A 620 -6.41 -8.92 2.84
N PRO A 621 -7.56 -8.61 3.48
CA PRO A 621 -7.56 -7.87 4.75
C PRO A 621 -6.78 -8.60 5.86
N ASP A 622 -6.93 -9.93 5.94
CA ASP A 622 -6.24 -10.75 6.93
C ASP A 622 -4.72 -10.75 6.73
N VAL A 623 -4.27 -10.82 5.47
CA VAL A 623 -2.82 -10.70 5.15
C VAL A 623 -2.29 -9.29 5.46
N LEU A 624 -3.05 -8.23 5.19
CA LEU A 624 -2.64 -6.86 5.51
C LEU A 624 -2.51 -6.66 7.03
N GLN A 625 -3.50 -7.14 7.79
CA GLN A 625 -3.46 -7.07 9.24
C GLN A 625 -2.32 -7.94 9.80
N PHE A 626 -2.11 -9.14 9.25
CA PHE A 626 -0.98 -9.99 9.61
C PHE A 626 0.33 -9.24 9.47
N ILE A 627 0.58 -8.63 8.30
CA ILE A 627 1.80 -7.86 8.00
C ILE A 627 1.92 -6.64 8.93
N ASN A 628 0.81 -5.98 9.28
CA ASN A 628 0.80 -4.88 10.24
C ASN A 628 1.28 -5.33 11.64
N LEU A 629 0.79 -6.48 12.10
CA LEU A 629 1.11 -7.07 13.40
C LEU A 629 2.45 -7.80 13.43
N LEU A 630 3.09 -8.02 12.26
CA LEU A 630 4.39 -8.69 12.21
C LEU A 630 5.44 -7.86 12.95
N PRO A 631 6.04 -8.42 13.99
CA PRO A 631 6.98 -7.67 14.79
C PRO A 631 8.36 -7.55 14.14
N ILE A 632 9.11 -6.52 14.50
CA ILE A 632 10.52 -6.40 14.09
C ILE A 632 11.36 -7.48 14.79
N ARG A 633 12.18 -8.19 14.02
CA ARG A 633 12.99 -9.32 14.52
C ARG A 633 14.37 -8.92 15.04
N ARG A 634 14.96 -7.88 14.45
CA ARG A 634 16.34 -7.48 14.72
C ARG A 634 16.37 -6.46 15.84
N ASP A 635 17.30 -6.63 16.77
CA ASP A 635 17.49 -5.63 17.82
C ASP A 635 18.25 -4.39 17.30
N TRP A 636 17.55 -3.53 16.58
CA TRP A 636 18.14 -2.29 16.07
C TRP A 636 18.54 -1.32 17.19
N ARG A 637 17.96 -1.42 18.39
CA ARG A 637 18.32 -0.55 19.52
C ARG A 637 19.75 -0.85 19.97
N GLN A 638 20.07 -2.12 20.17
CA GLN A 638 21.44 -2.53 20.49
C GLN A 638 22.39 -2.20 19.33
N ALA A 639 21.96 -2.41 18.08
CA ALA A 639 22.77 -2.13 16.90
C ALA A 639 23.12 -0.63 16.75
N ARG A 640 22.27 0.30 17.21
CA ARG A 640 22.57 1.75 17.19
C ARG A 640 23.70 2.15 18.13
N ALA A 641 23.93 1.40 19.21
CA ALA A 641 25.00 1.66 20.16
C ALA A 641 26.36 1.09 19.71
N MET A 642 26.35 0.23 18.68
CA MET A 642 27.55 -0.37 18.08
C MET A 642 28.28 0.64 17.17
N PRO A 643 29.56 0.40 16.82
CA PRO A 643 30.29 1.24 15.87
C PRO A 643 29.57 1.33 14.52
N ARG A 644 29.74 2.48 13.85
CA ARG A 644 29.10 2.80 12.58
C ARG A 644 29.49 1.79 11.50
N GLU A 645 28.49 1.15 10.90
CA GLU A 645 28.67 0.25 9.76
C GLU A 645 27.47 0.31 8.81
N MET A 646 27.76 0.44 7.53
CA MET A 646 26.77 0.40 6.46
C MET A 646 27.29 -0.46 5.31
N ILE A 647 26.44 -1.34 4.81
CA ILE A 647 26.76 -2.20 3.67
C ILE A 647 26.30 -1.51 2.39
N ILE A 648 27.23 -1.26 1.47
CA ILE A 648 26.92 -0.59 0.20
C ILE A 648 26.36 -1.60 -0.80
N ASP A 649 25.22 -1.25 -1.37
CA ASP A 649 24.42 -2.14 -2.19
C ASP A 649 24.24 -1.61 -3.63
N SER A 650 24.25 -0.28 -3.78
CA SER A 650 24.00 0.48 -4.98
C SER A 650 24.83 1.75 -5.00
N THR A 651 25.08 2.25 -6.20
CA THR A 651 25.94 3.40 -6.41
C THR A 651 25.37 4.21 -7.55
N PHE A 652 25.02 5.45 -7.26
CA PHE A 652 24.42 6.40 -8.17
C PHE A 652 25.39 7.57 -8.39
N PHE A 653 25.27 8.20 -9.55
CA PHE A 653 25.97 9.46 -9.81
C PHE A 653 24.94 10.48 -10.20
N VAL A 654 24.82 11.52 -9.39
CA VAL A 654 23.86 12.60 -9.58
C VAL A 654 24.66 13.84 -9.95
N THR A 655 24.34 14.43 -11.11
CA THR A 655 24.98 15.65 -11.59
C THR A 655 24.78 16.77 -10.56
N GLY A 656 25.84 17.54 -10.27
CA GLY A 656 25.84 18.60 -9.25
C GLY A 656 25.99 18.12 -7.79
N VAL A 657 25.45 16.95 -7.44
CA VAL A 657 25.54 16.41 -6.07
C VAL A 657 26.84 15.61 -5.87
N GLY A 658 27.14 14.69 -6.79
CA GLY A 658 28.32 13.82 -6.77
C GLY A 658 27.97 12.33 -6.76
N THR A 659 28.86 11.52 -6.17
CA THR A 659 28.65 10.07 -6.03
C THR A 659 27.82 9.78 -4.78
N VAL A 660 26.71 9.07 -4.98
CA VAL A 660 25.78 8.67 -3.92
C VAL A 660 25.85 7.16 -3.75
N VAL A 661 26.02 6.70 -2.52
CA VAL A 661 26.02 5.28 -2.17
C VAL A 661 24.73 4.94 -1.43
N GLY A 662 24.03 3.91 -1.90
CA GLY A 662 22.84 3.37 -1.23
C GLY A 662 23.18 2.10 -0.47
N GLY A 663 22.42 1.83 0.59
CA GLY A 663 22.53 0.60 1.34
C GLY A 663 21.91 0.64 2.73
N ILE A 664 21.98 -0.50 3.38
CA ILE A 664 21.40 -0.70 4.72
C ILE A 664 22.47 -0.41 5.77
N ILE A 665 22.11 0.42 6.73
CA ILE A 665 22.93 0.67 7.91
C ILE A 665 22.76 -0.51 8.86
N THR A 666 23.83 -1.28 9.08
CA THR A 666 23.79 -2.46 9.94
C THR A 666 24.04 -2.09 11.39
N GLN A 667 24.90 -1.12 11.68
CA GLN A 667 25.30 -0.72 13.03
C GLN A 667 25.59 0.78 13.12
N GLY A 668 25.42 1.33 14.32
CA GLY A 668 25.68 2.73 14.65
C GLY A 668 24.69 3.73 14.04
N VAL A 669 25.05 5.00 14.14
CA VAL A 669 24.30 6.15 13.59
C VAL A 669 25.27 7.03 12.82
N PHE A 670 24.93 7.33 11.57
CA PHE A 670 25.69 8.20 10.68
C PHE A 670 25.09 9.60 10.69
N HIS A 671 25.93 10.63 10.83
CA HIS A 671 25.51 12.03 10.76
C HIS A 671 26.09 12.71 9.51
N VAL A 672 25.40 13.76 9.04
CA VAL A 672 25.91 14.62 7.97
C VAL A 672 27.22 15.28 8.44
N GLY A 673 28.25 15.25 7.59
CA GLY A 673 29.58 15.80 7.92
C GLY A 673 30.55 14.79 8.53
N ASP A 674 30.08 13.60 8.93
CA ASP A 674 30.95 12.56 9.50
C ASP A 674 32.03 12.11 8.51
N THR A 675 33.21 11.81 9.05
CA THR A 675 34.28 11.11 8.32
C THR A 675 34.20 9.62 8.63
N VAL A 676 34.13 8.80 7.58
CA VAL A 676 33.95 7.34 7.65
C VAL A 676 34.94 6.64 6.72
N LEU A 677 35.22 5.37 6.97
CA LEU A 677 36.12 4.56 6.15
C LEU A 677 35.35 3.82 5.06
N LEU A 678 35.72 4.05 3.80
CA LEU A 678 35.20 3.34 2.63
C LEU A 678 36.18 2.25 2.18
N GLY A 679 35.70 1.02 2.02
CA GLY A 679 36.49 -0.10 1.50
C GLY A 679 35.74 -1.42 1.65
N PRO A 680 36.31 -2.59 1.32
CA PRO A 680 37.69 -2.77 0.88
C PRO A 680 37.87 -2.47 -0.61
N ASP A 681 38.92 -1.70 -0.93
CA ASP A 681 39.36 -1.51 -2.31
C ASP A 681 39.94 -2.82 -2.88
N GLY A 682 40.34 -2.86 -4.16
CA GLY A 682 40.92 -4.05 -4.79
C GLY A 682 42.16 -4.63 -4.07
N PHE A 683 42.79 -3.85 -3.20
CA PHE A 683 43.93 -4.25 -2.37
C PHE A 683 43.57 -4.53 -0.90
N GLY A 684 42.29 -4.47 -0.51
CA GLY A 684 41.86 -4.67 0.88
C GLY A 684 42.02 -3.46 1.80
N LEU A 685 42.41 -2.31 1.25
CA LEU A 685 42.58 -1.08 2.03
C LEU A 685 41.27 -0.31 2.19
N PHE A 686 41.19 0.43 3.29
CA PHE A 686 40.09 1.34 3.61
C PHE A 686 40.59 2.78 3.59
N ARG A 687 39.79 3.69 3.02
CA ARG A 687 40.15 5.10 2.85
C ARG A 687 39.13 6.01 3.53
N PRO A 688 39.56 7.09 4.19
CA PRO A 688 38.64 8.04 4.83
C PRO A 688 37.90 8.86 3.78
N VAL A 689 36.60 9.01 3.96
CA VAL A 689 35.69 9.78 3.12
C VAL A 689 34.72 10.54 4.01
N SER A 690 34.32 11.75 3.62
CA SER A 690 33.33 12.55 4.35
C SER A 690 31.94 12.48 3.70
N ILE A 691 30.91 12.47 4.54
CA ILE A 691 29.50 12.46 4.15
C ILE A 691 29.03 13.90 3.93
N LYS A 692 28.48 14.19 2.75
CA LYS A 692 27.96 15.50 2.36
C LYS A 692 26.48 15.68 2.71
N SER A 693 25.66 14.67 2.43
CA SER A 693 24.23 14.66 2.73
C SER A 693 23.75 13.22 2.92
N ILE A 694 22.61 13.07 3.61
CA ILE A 694 21.98 11.80 3.92
C ILE A 694 20.51 11.90 3.52
N HIS A 695 20.04 10.90 2.77
CA HIS A 695 18.63 10.78 2.40
C HIS A 695 18.11 9.40 2.81
N ILE A 696 16.97 9.35 3.48
CA ILE A 696 16.28 8.11 3.86
C ILE A 696 15.00 8.06 3.05
N LYS A 697 14.86 7.06 2.16
CA LYS A 697 13.67 6.91 1.28
C LYS A 697 13.29 8.18 0.50
N GLY A 698 14.31 8.94 0.08
CA GLY A 698 14.14 10.21 -0.65
C GLY A 698 13.94 11.44 0.24
N VAL A 699 13.84 11.29 1.56
CA VAL A 699 13.73 12.40 2.51
C VAL A 699 15.10 12.79 3.03
N ASP A 700 15.42 14.07 2.97
CA ASP A 700 16.63 14.63 3.55
C ASP A 700 16.61 14.44 5.07
N SER A 701 17.67 13.84 5.62
CA SER A 701 17.81 13.60 7.05
C SER A 701 19.16 14.08 7.57
N SER A 702 19.19 14.60 8.80
CA SER A 702 20.45 14.98 9.46
C SER A 702 21.24 13.77 9.95
N ALA A 703 20.56 12.65 10.21
CA ALA A 703 21.15 11.42 10.69
C ALA A 703 20.42 10.18 10.12
N ALA A 704 21.16 9.08 9.99
CA ALA A 704 20.59 7.79 9.64
C ALA A 704 21.12 6.71 10.58
N ALA A 705 20.20 5.95 11.17
CA ALA A 705 20.49 4.98 12.22
C ALA A 705 20.41 3.53 11.70
N ALA A 706 21.01 2.61 12.46
CA ALA A 706 20.95 1.18 12.17
C ALA A 706 19.51 0.70 11.94
N GLY A 707 19.33 -0.03 10.84
CA GLY A 707 18.05 -0.52 10.36
C GLY A 707 17.46 0.28 9.20
N SER A 708 17.87 1.53 8.99
CA SER A 708 17.40 2.34 7.87
C SER A 708 18.10 1.98 6.56
N ASP A 709 17.34 2.03 5.46
CA ASP A 709 17.88 2.08 4.11
C ASP A 709 18.16 3.54 3.74
N ALA A 710 19.44 3.86 3.54
CA ALA A 710 19.91 5.24 3.40
C ALA A 710 20.77 5.42 2.16
N ALA A 711 20.63 6.58 1.53
CA ALA A 711 21.47 7.06 0.46
C ALA A 711 22.39 8.17 1.00
N LEU A 712 23.70 7.90 1.04
CA LEU A 712 24.71 8.83 1.51
C LEU A 712 25.47 9.44 0.34
N CYS A 713 25.52 10.76 0.26
CA CYS A 713 26.36 11.45 -0.72
C CYS A 713 27.79 11.56 -0.19
N LEU A 714 28.76 11.07 -0.94
CA LEU A 714 30.18 11.09 -0.56
C LEU A 714 30.91 12.27 -1.21
N LYS A 715 31.79 12.92 -0.45
CA LYS A 715 32.56 14.08 -0.93
C LYS A 715 33.77 13.64 -1.77
N LYS A 716 33.91 14.23 -2.98
CA LYS A 716 35.08 14.09 -3.88
C LYS A 716 35.42 12.66 -4.31
N GLU A 717 34.45 11.74 -4.29
CA GLU A 717 34.68 10.34 -4.68
C GLU A 717 34.21 10.01 -6.09
N LYS A 718 35.01 9.22 -6.82
CA LYS A 718 34.66 8.73 -8.15
C LYS A 718 33.81 7.48 -8.04
N ARG A 719 32.73 7.41 -8.84
CA ARG A 719 31.86 6.22 -8.93
C ARG A 719 32.64 4.94 -9.25
N SER A 720 33.68 5.01 -10.09
CA SER A 720 34.48 3.86 -10.50
C SER A 720 35.29 3.21 -9.37
N ALA A 721 35.56 3.94 -8.29
CA ALA A 721 36.29 3.43 -7.13
C ALA A 721 35.38 2.73 -6.11
N ILE A 722 34.06 2.81 -6.28
CA ILE A 722 33.08 2.18 -5.41
C ILE A 722 32.45 1.00 -6.14
N ARG A 723 32.31 -0.10 -5.43
CA ARG A 723 31.70 -1.32 -5.94
C ARG A 723 30.77 -1.93 -4.90
N LYS A 724 29.93 -2.86 -5.36
CA LYS A 724 29.17 -3.74 -4.47
C LYS A 724 30.14 -4.64 -3.69
N GLY A 725 29.87 -4.81 -2.39
CA GLY A 725 30.78 -5.46 -1.44
C GLY A 725 31.65 -4.48 -0.65
N ASN A 726 31.71 -3.19 -1.05
CA ASN A 726 32.26 -2.17 -0.18
C ASN A 726 31.30 -1.90 0.99
N ILE A 727 31.87 -1.45 2.09
CA ILE A 727 31.20 -1.00 3.30
C ILE A 727 31.67 0.41 3.63
N LEU A 728 30.85 1.12 4.39
CA LEU A 728 31.28 2.27 5.17
C LEU A 728 31.40 1.84 6.62
N ALA A 729 32.50 2.18 7.26
CA ALA A 729 32.79 1.81 8.63
C ALA A 729 33.27 3.00 9.45
N ASP A 730 33.22 2.85 10.77
CA ASP A 730 33.75 3.82 11.71
C ASP A 730 35.28 3.97 11.61
N VAL A 731 35.77 5.18 11.82
CA VAL A 731 37.22 5.47 11.82
C VAL A 731 37.89 4.93 13.09
N ALA A 732 37.17 4.98 14.21
CA ALA A 732 37.69 4.50 15.50
C ALA A 732 37.89 2.98 15.52
N HIS A 733 37.13 2.22 14.73
CA HIS A 733 37.20 0.77 14.67
C HIS A 733 37.41 0.29 13.22
N PRO A 734 38.65 0.36 12.71
CA PRO A 734 38.92 0.10 11.31
C PRO A 734 38.62 -1.36 10.94
N PRO A 735 37.76 -1.60 9.94
CA PRO A 735 37.44 -2.94 9.47
C PRO A 735 38.65 -3.62 8.81
N ARG A 736 38.64 -4.95 8.80
CA ARG A 736 39.66 -5.77 8.12
C ARG A 736 39.04 -6.54 6.96
N SER A 737 39.81 -6.73 5.90
CA SER A 737 39.43 -7.56 4.76
C SER A 737 40.15 -8.90 4.79
N TYR A 738 39.50 -9.95 4.32
CA TYR A 738 40.01 -11.32 4.39
C TYR A 738 40.04 -11.96 3.00
N TRP A 739 41.09 -12.75 2.74
CA TRP A 739 41.17 -13.64 1.57
C TRP A 739 40.67 -15.04 1.90
N GLN A 740 40.87 -15.47 3.14
CA GLN A 740 40.53 -16.80 3.61
C GLN A 740 39.59 -16.75 4.80
N PHE A 741 38.68 -17.71 4.83
CA PHE A 741 37.80 -17.91 5.96
C PHE A 741 37.42 -19.39 6.06
N GLU A 742 37.01 -19.77 7.26
CA GLU A 742 36.49 -21.09 7.58
C GLU A 742 34.99 -20.99 7.76
N ALA A 743 34.26 -21.97 7.24
CA ALA A 743 32.81 -22.02 7.36
C ALA A 743 32.32 -23.45 7.56
N GLU A 744 31.32 -23.60 8.42
CA GLU A 744 30.54 -24.82 8.52
C GLU A 744 29.55 -24.84 7.35
N ILE A 745 29.70 -25.81 6.45
CA ILE A 745 28.88 -25.94 5.24
C ILE A 745 27.93 -27.13 5.34
N THR A 746 26.76 -26.99 4.72
CA THR A 746 25.76 -28.05 4.52
C THR A 746 25.46 -28.15 3.03
N ILE A 747 25.60 -29.34 2.46
CA ILE A 747 25.30 -29.59 1.05
C ILE A 747 23.81 -29.88 0.91
N LEU A 748 23.12 -29.15 0.04
CA LEU A 748 21.66 -29.25 -0.12
C LEU A 748 21.26 -30.28 -1.17
N TYR A 749 21.62 -30.03 -2.43
CA TYR A 749 21.26 -30.89 -3.57
C TYR A 749 22.35 -30.76 -4.62
N HIS A 750 23.22 -31.76 -4.65
CA HIS A 750 24.26 -31.85 -5.65
C HIS A 750 24.42 -33.28 -6.16
N SER A 751 24.37 -33.41 -7.48
CA SER A 751 24.55 -34.67 -8.19
C SER A 751 26.00 -35.17 -8.20
N THR A 752 26.97 -34.28 -7.98
CA THR A 752 28.40 -34.63 -8.00
C THR A 752 29.02 -34.46 -6.62
N THR A 753 30.11 -35.17 -6.40
CA THR A 753 30.91 -35.11 -5.19
C THR A 753 31.67 -33.78 -5.11
N ILE A 754 31.65 -33.11 -3.95
CA ILE A 754 32.50 -31.94 -3.68
C ILE A 754 33.74 -32.40 -2.94
N THR A 755 34.91 -32.05 -3.46
CA THR A 755 36.21 -32.31 -2.86
C THR A 755 36.95 -31.01 -2.60
N ALA A 756 38.12 -31.11 -1.95
CA ALA A 756 39.09 -30.03 -1.97
C ALA A 756 39.38 -29.60 -3.43
N ASN A 757 39.64 -28.30 -3.60
CA ASN A 757 39.83 -27.59 -4.87
C ASN A 757 38.57 -27.31 -5.69
N TYR A 758 37.37 -27.65 -5.20
CA TYR A 758 36.13 -27.20 -5.84
C TYR A 758 36.01 -25.67 -5.79
N GLU A 759 35.59 -25.06 -6.91
CA GLU A 759 35.54 -23.59 -7.08
C GLU A 759 34.11 -23.06 -7.29
N PRO A 760 33.30 -22.93 -6.23
CA PRO A 760 31.97 -22.36 -6.36
C PRO A 760 31.96 -20.82 -6.32
N VAL A 761 30.86 -20.23 -6.80
CA VAL A 761 30.56 -18.81 -6.60
C VAL A 761 29.87 -18.63 -5.25
N ILE A 762 30.50 -17.85 -4.37
CA ILE A 762 29.97 -17.51 -3.06
C ILE A 762 29.15 -16.23 -3.15
N HIS A 763 27.97 -16.28 -2.55
CA HIS A 763 27.11 -15.14 -2.25
C HIS A 763 27.10 -14.91 -0.74
N SER A 764 27.60 -13.76 -0.30
CA SER A 764 27.56 -13.34 1.10
C SER A 764 27.15 -11.87 1.16
N THR A 765 25.96 -11.60 1.71
CA THR A 765 25.36 -10.25 1.74
C THR A 765 25.35 -9.57 0.36
N THR A 766 26.25 -8.61 0.08
CA THR A 766 26.41 -7.95 -1.23
C THR A 766 27.58 -8.49 -2.06
N VAL A 767 28.44 -9.31 -1.47
CA VAL A 767 29.61 -9.92 -2.11
C VAL A 767 29.18 -11.10 -2.97
N ARG A 768 29.67 -11.11 -4.21
CA ARG A 768 29.54 -12.23 -5.16
C ARG A 768 30.88 -12.48 -5.81
N GLN A 769 31.50 -13.60 -5.46
CA GLN A 769 32.85 -13.92 -5.94
C GLN A 769 33.09 -15.43 -5.96
N SER A 770 33.88 -15.90 -6.93
CA SER A 770 34.38 -17.28 -6.90
C SER A 770 35.38 -17.47 -5.76
N ALA A 771 35.24 -18.57 -5.06
CA ALA A 771 36.17 -19.00 -4.03
C ALA A 771 36.55 -20.45 -4.27
N ARG A 772 37.78 -20.81 -3.94
CA ARG A 772 38.26 -22.19 -3.98
C ARG A 772 38.18 -22.79 -2.58
N ILE A 773 37.69 -24.01 -2.48
CA ILE A 773 37.74 -24.79 -1.24
C ILE A 773 39.15 -25.33 -1.09
N THR A 774 39.93 -24.80 -0.15
CA THR A 774 41.33 -25.24 0.07
C THR A 774 41.41 -26.47 0.97
N TYR A 775 40.48 -26.57 1.92
CA TYR A 775 40.43 -27.67 2.88
C TYR A 775 38.98 -28.05 3.16
N VAL A 776 38.74 -29.35 3.30
CA VAL A 776 37.47 -29.94 3.76
C VAL A 776 37.81 -30.98 4.81
N ALA A 777 37.08 -31.00 5.92
CA ALA A 777 37.31 -31.98 6.99
C ALA A 777 37.00 -33.43 6.58
N GLN A 778 36.16 -33.61 5.56
CA GLN A 778 35.83 -34.90 4.94
C GLN A 778 36.40 -34.94 3.52
N GLU A 779 36.89 -36.09 3.07
CA GLU A 779 37.48 -36.23 1.73
C GLU A 779 36.48 -35.93 0.60
N VAL A 780 35.22 -36.32 0.81
CA VAL A 780 34.15 -36.28 -0.17
C VAL A 780 32.87 -35.81 0.53
N LEU A 781 32.26 -34.74 0.01
CA LEU A 781 30.94 -34.29 0.47
C LEU A 781 29.86 -34.64 -0.55
N ARG A 782 28.75 -35.19 -0.05
CA ARG A 782 27.54 -35.52 -0.79
C ARG A 782 26.35 -34.74 -0.23
N THR A 783 25.21 -34.91 -0.88
CA THR A 783 23.94 -34.25 -0.50
C THR A 783 23.54 -34.63 0.93
N GLY A 784 23.30 -33.62 1.77
CA GLY A 784 22.93 -33.76 3.17
C GLY A 784 24.10 -33.64 4.15
N ASP A 785 25.33 -33.75 3.66
CA ASP A 785 26.51 -33.75 4.52
C ASP A 785 26.78 -32.37 5.10
N LYS A 786 27.23 -32.38 6.36
CA LYS A 786 27.72 -31.20 7.07
C LYS A 786 29.21 -31.37 7.32
N SER A 787 29.98 -30.35 6.98
CA SER A 787 31.43 -30.40 7.15
C SER A 787 32.01 -29.00 7.32
N LEU A 788 33.18 -28.94 7.92
CA LEU A 788 33.97 -27.71 8.03
C LEU A 788 34.82 -27.56 6.77
N ALA A 789 34.71 -26.41 6.11
CA ALA A 789 35.45 -26.12 4.89
C ALA A 789 36.16 -24.76 4.99
N ARG A 790 37.39 -24.70 4.46
CA ARG A 790 38.15 -23.46 4.30
C ARG A 790 38.05 -22.97 2.87
N PHE A 791 37.71 -21.71 2.72
CA PHE A 791 37.55 -21.04 1.44
C PHE A 791 38.64 -20.01 1.24
N HIS A 792 39.15 -19.92 0.01
CA HIS A 792 40.06 -18.88 -0.46
C HIS A 792 39.40 -18.09 -1.60
N LEU A 793 39.22 -16.79 -1.43
CA LEU A 793 38.65 -15.88 -2.40
C LEU A 793 39.62 -15.64 -3.57
N LEU A 794 39.18 -15.79 -4.81
CA LEU A 794 40.12 -15.82 -5.95
C LEU A 794 40.56 -14.44 -6.49
N TYR A 795 39.72 -13.41 -6.37
CA TYR A 795 39.92 -12.16 -7.12
C TYR A 795 40.36 -10.98 -6.25
N ARG A 796 39.77 -10.84 -5.05
CA ARG A 796 39.98 -9.70 -4.14
C ARG A 796 39.63 -10.09 -2.71
N PRO A 797 40.19 -9.39 -1.70
CA PRO A 797 39.81 -9.58 -0.32
C PRO A 797 38.48 -8.88 -0.06
N GLU A 798 37.65 -9.50 0.76
CA GLU A 798 36.31 -9.00 1.06
C GLU A 798 36.13 -8.80 2.56
N TYR A 799 35.26 -7.86 2.94
CA TYR A 799 34.89 -7.69 4.34
C TYR A 799 33.88 -8.78 4.72
N MET A 800 34.17 -9.51 5.80
CA MET A 800 33.32 -10.58 6.31
C MET A 800 33.27 -10.55 7.84
N LYS A 801 32.21 -11.12 8.41
CA LYS A 801 32.01 -11.27 9.84
C LYS A 801 31.84 -12.74 10.22
N GLU A 802 32.26 -13.09 11.43
CA GLU A 802 31.94 -14.39 12.02
C GLU A 802 30.42 -14.51 12.22
N GLY A 803 29.88 -15.71 11.99
CA GLY A 803 28.44 -15.98 11.96
C GLY A 803 27.72 -15.52 10.69
N GLN A 804 28.40 -14.89 9.74
CA GLN A 804 27.80 -14.47 8.47
C GLN A 804 27.40 -15.69 7.64
N ARG A 805 26.20 -15.64 7.07
CA ARG A 805 25.66 -16.71 6.22
C ARG A 805 26.16 -16.54 4.79
N LEU A 806 26.55 -17.66 4.18
CA LEU A 806 26.97 -17.72 2.80
C LEU A 806 26.20 -18.78 2.04
N ILE A 807 26.00 -18.53 0.74
CA ILE A 807 25.39 -19.48 -0.19
C ILE A 807 26.38 -19.69 -1.31
N PHE A 808 26.73 -20.94 -1.61
CA PHE A 808 27.64 -21.23 -2.70
C PHE A 808 26.95 -21.99 -3.83
N ARG A 809 27.27 -21.60 -5.06
CA ARG A 809 26.51 -21.94 -6.26
C ARG A 809 27.43 -22.25 -7.45
N GLU A 810 26.93 -23.11 -8.32
CA GLU A 810 27.47 -23.43 -9.64
C GLU A 810 26.27 -23.58 -10.58
N GLY A 811 25.77 -22.45 -11.07
CA GLY A 811 24.45 -22.32 -11.69
C GLY A 811 23.30 -22.41 -10.66
N ARG A 812 23.13 -23.58 -10.04
CA ARG A 812 22.14 -23.84 -8.97
C ARG A 812 22.76 -23.72 -7.58
N THR A 813 21.92 -23.64 -6.55
CA THR A 813 22.36 -23.64 -5.16
C THR A 813 22.88 -25.02 -4.78
N LYS A 814 24.16 -25.11 -4.38
CA LYS A 814 24.82 -26.38 -4.04
C LYS A 814 24.82 -26.61 -2.54
N GLY A 815 25.15 -25.57 -1.79
CA GLY A 815 25.13 -25.62 -0.35
C GLY A 815 25.11 -24.24 0.30
N ILE A 816 25.01 -24.28 1.60
CA ILE A 816 24.91 -23.13 2.49
C ILE A 816 26.06 -23.24 3.48
N GLY A 817 26.60 -22.12 3.94
CA GLY A 817 27.53 -22.11 5.03
C GLY A 817 27.28 -21.01 6.04
N ILE A 818 27.91 -21.15 7.20
CA ILE A 818 28.03 -20.11 8.20
C ILE A 818 29.53 -19.93 8.47
N VAL A 819 30.02 -18.70 8.32
CA VAL A 819 31.43 -18.38 8.61
C VAL A 819 31.67 -18.63 10.10
N THR A 820 32.59 -19.53 10.43
CA THR A 820 32.96 -19.86 11.81
C THR A 820 34.13 -19.01 12.26
N LYS A 821 35.16 -18.88 11.41
CA LYS A 821 36.41 -18.20 11.75
C LYS A 821 36.97 -17.46 10.54
N LEU A 822 37.48 -16.26 10.78
CA LEU A 822 38.16 -15.46 9.76
C LEU A 822 39.67 -15.66 9.86
N ILE A 823 40.34 -15.92 8.73
CA ILE A 823 41.77 -16.24 8.70
C ILE A 823 42.54 -15.05 8.14
N CYS A 824 43.38 -14.46 9.00
CA CYS A 824 44.37 -13.47 8.61
C CYS A 824 45.65 -14.22 8.24
N ASP A 825 45.88 -14.58 6.98
CA ASP A 825 47.21 -15.08 6.61
C ASP A 825 48.23 -13.91 6.65
N PRO A 826 49.37 -14.04 7.35
CA PRO A 826 50.41 -13.02 7.39
C PRO A 826 51.05 -12.72 6.02
N ASP A 827 51.08 -13.71 5.12
CA ASP A 827 51.78 -13.62 3.84
C ASP A 827 51.07 -12.73 2.79
N ASP A 828 49.75 -12.60 2.88
CA ASP A 828 48.98 -11.82 1.91
C ASP A 828 49.09 -10.30 2.13
N GLN A 829 49.33 -9.84 3.37
CA GLN A 829 49.65 -8.44 3.62
C GLN A 829 51.02 -8.06 3.04
N VAL A 830 51.96 -9.00 3.00
CA VAL A 830 53.28 -8.82 2.39
C VAL A 830 53.16 -8.79 0.87
N LEU A 831 52.35 -9.67 0.26
CA LEU A 831 52.04 -9.63 -1.18
C LEU A 831 51.33 -8.34 -1.61
N ALA A 832 50.38 -7.83 -0.80
CA ALA A 832 49.70 -6.56 -1.06
C ALA A 832 50.66 -5.37 -0.97
N LYS A 833 51.51 -5.31 0.07
CA LYS A 833 52.57 -4.30 0.20
C LYS A 833 53.60 -4.37 -0.92
N ASN A 834 53.97 -5.58 -1.36
CA ASN A 834 54.94 -5.78 -2.44
C ASN A 834 54.35 -5.38 -3.81
N LYS A 835 53.07 -5.66 -4.08
CA LYS A 835 52.38 -5.16 -5.29
C LYS A 835 52.23 -3.64 -5.28
N LEU A 836 51.98 -3.02 -4.11
CA LEU A 836 51.93 -1.55 -3.97
C LEU A 836 53.29 -0.91 -4.24
N ARG A 837 54.39 -1.47 -3.71
CA ARG A 837 55.77 -1.02 -4.02
C ARG A 837 56.05 -1.14 -5.52
N LYS A 838 55.67 -2.26 -6.14
CA LYS A 838 55.90 -2.50 -7.57
C LYS A 838 55.10 -1.53 -8.46
N LYS A 839 53.83 -1.28 -8.14
CA LYS A 839 52.97 -0.35 -8.89
C LYS A 839 53.32 1.13 -8.66
N ALA A 840 53.81 1.47 -7.48
CA ALA A 840 54.38 2.79 -7.20
C ALA A 840 55.70 3.01 -7.95
N GLN A 841 56.56 1.98 -8.02
CA GLN A 841 57.76 1.99 -8.86
C GLN A 841 57.41 2.11 -10.35
N GLU A 842 56.43 1.36 -10.87
CA GLU A 842 55.99 1.46 -12.26
C GLU A 842 55.40 2.85 -12.61
N LYS A 843 54.70 3.50 -11.66
CA LYS A 843 54.24 4.89 -11.85
C LYS A 843 55.36 5.93 -11.80
N LEU A 844 56.44 5.67 -11.06
CA LEU A 844 57.63 6.53 -11.04
C LEU A 844 58.45 6.41 -12.33
N HIS A 845 58.40 5.25 -13.00
CA HIS A 845 59.16 4.97 -14.23
C HIS A 845 58.33 5.13 -15.51
N ALA A 846 57.08 5.61 -15.42
CA ALA A 846 56.30 5.93 -16.61
C ALA A 846 56.91 7.18 -17.28
N PRO A 847 57.36 7.10 -18.56
CA PRO A 847 57.92 8.26 -19.23
C PRO A 847 56.87 9.36 -19.32
N VAL A 848 57.22 10.54 -18.84
CA VAL A 848 56.42 11.76 -19.00
C VAL A 848 56.33 12.03 -20.50
N ALA A 849 55.21 11.65 -21.11
CA ALA A 849 54.90 12.06 -22.47
C ALA A 849 54.62 13.56 -22.45
N VAL A 850 55.65 14.34 -22.75
CA VAL A 850 55.53 15.77 -23.05
C VAL A 850 54.67 15.89 -24.31
N LYS A 851 53.51 16.53 -24.18
CA LYS A 851 52.71 17.04 -25.28
C LYS A 851 52.37 18.48 -25.00
#